data_AF-A0AAV1QQ81-F1
#
_entry.id   AF-A0AAV1QQ81-F1
#
_cell.length_a   1.000
_cell.length_b   1.000
_cell.length_c   1.000
_cell.angle_alpha   90.00
_cell.angle_beta   90.00
_cell.angle_gamma   90.00
#
_symmetry.space_group_name_H-M   'P 1'
#
loop_
_entity.id
_entity.type
_entity.pdbx_description
1 polymer ?
#
loop_
_entity_poly.entity_id
_entity_poly.type
_entity_poly.pdbx_seq_one_letter_code
_entity_poly.pdbx_strand_id
1 'polypeptide(L)'
;MDVPDELHDVGIDNTTSLLDAFEKFSSVQEFMHADLYVGLHSTTVSYPHHFLQYKFDLDGLVIEFEKLQGLLGGLHHIFLPRFKAPLLKPHYHMLKKHEDLTKYSPDGIRALKNTVGHTLGYVDGGYYLLLTVVPSDRTAPDTRLFRKDLYNILATELLNEVTGNFRQLLSNLSPKDMSRPTIQKQVSHDTRNYHVLLQDSQFIQNLLDQAIEKANSCYFIKVKVFLNQFGQKDPEPLELSDLANPSSVRSVSVHMACKVVARDPDTHVLFSRFGLQDIVGLRGTLFSTLGMHEATNFQTNLDHTGLDVSDDLMGVLGKEGKVTFLQLYVDSPHAYVQMPFKHPVSGAIVACRLSHPQYQTSLLSRAISYLNHMRDLQDRLVCQMGCRIEQVVRFEDEIPMLIDPSAHFDLKSLHFLIAERPILLPFKNTVSGEGLLPVLRKVIRYLTDTLKQEYYTSEGVARFDASWKAFQCELALEELFYGRPLSPLDFQLSVSLGTNTVSDKSLTNQRGFLGLAPHSNATSEETTPPLHHWTRDELQKMRIERIFPLCQVLDAAPSVTGAALIRVLLGDLYKRNTELPLSSLCGDSPPGRLIGALSLEEFCKDLATKDSFPAPNTFARARILVEKAGKDVNSCLLQGFVEEKFTFFPAMKFRDVRGTKKVWWNGKDFVQVHLGDQQLSPLTKVAAMTLQACMEIERRSLAYSRTLEKYRDHGMPWMEKVLSRLPTGLRGDILLQVVTFVSCVGLIMNGDFVDYNHLRDLLARMGHVMSQAQLQKLQILSRFNLPRIYNVLIWKIHESIPVRGLPPGPKWHKPPAPHKPEDETVHPEDVQAVDDQDGIRPMVQSPALCLPANSSKHWTLLEESLVNLDPLVKLDQAY
;
A
#
# COMPACT_ATOMS: atom_id res chain seq x y z
N MET A 1 -54.14 15.05 -25.28
CA MET A 1 -53.73 13.65 -25.03
C MET A 1 -52.42 13.77 -24.29
N ASP A 2 -52.41 13.36 -23.03
CA ASP A 2 -51.19 13.35 -22.23
C ASP A 2 -50.27 12.27 -22.80
N VAL A 3 -49.03 12.66 -23.10
CA VAL A 3 -48.01 11.74 -23.60
C VAL A 3 -47.55 10.89 -22.41
N PRO A 4 -47.55 9.55 -22.50
CA PRO A 4 -47.02 8.70 -21.43
C PRO A 4 -45.59 9.12 -21.08
N ASP A 5 -45.30 9.30 -19.79
CA ASP A 5 -43.99 9.67 -19.28
C ASP A 5 -43.38 8.47 -18.55
N GLU A 6 -42.90 7.48 -19.31
CA GLU A 6 -42.32 6.26 -18.74
C GLU A 6 -41.11 6.56 -17.86
N LEU A 7 -40.38 7.65 -18.17
CA LEU A 7 -39.26 8.14 -17.39
C LEU A 7 -39.69 8.56 -15.98
N HIS A 8 -40.84 9.23 -15.88
CA HIS A 8 -41.45 9.63 -14.61
C HIS A 8 -41.97 8.45 -13.81
N ASP A 9 -42.77 7.59 -14.43
CA ASP A 9 -43.44 6.47 -13.74
C ASP A 9 -42.41 5.48 -13.17
N VAL A 10 -41.46 5.02 -14.00
CA VAL A 10 -40.39 4.13 -13.53
C VAL A 10 -39.44 4.85 -12.58
N GLY A 11 -39.26 6.16 -12.75
CA GLY A 11 -38.50 7.00 -11.83
C GLY A 11 -39.11 7.02 -10.42
N ILE A 12 -40.44 7.05 -10.30
CA ILE A 12 -41.16 6.96 -9.03
C ILE A 12 -40.99 5.57 -8.41
N ASP A 13 -41.12 4.51 -9.21
CA ASP A 13 -40.99 3.12 -8.73
C ASP A 13 -39.59 2.86 -8.15
N ASN A 14 -38.53 3.28 -8.86
CA ASN A 14 -37.15 3.14 -8.41
C ASN A 14 -36.88 3.94 -7.13
N THR A 15 -37.40 5.17 -7.04
CA THR A 15 -37.27 5.98 -5.82
C THR A 15 -38.03 5.34 -4.66
N THR A 16 -39.24 4.85 -4.87
CA THR A 16 -40.06 4.18 -3.85
C THR A 16 -39.35 2.92 -3.35
N SER A 17 -38.86 2.06 -4.25
CA SER A 17 -38.09 0.86 -3.93
C SER A 17 -36.87 1.18 -3.05
N LEU A 18 -36.10 2.22 -3.41
CA LEU A 18 -34.94 2.66 -2.64
C LEU A 18 -35.32 3.24 -1.27
N LEU A 19 -36.33 4.10 -1.22
CA LEU A 19 -36.78 4.73 0.03
C LEU A 19 -37.41 3.72 0.99
N ASP A 20 -38.28 2.84 0.50
CA ASP A 20 -38.87 1.76 1.30
C ASP A 20 -37.79 0.83 1.88
N ALA A 21 -36.73 0.55 1.12
CA ALA A 21 -35.60 -0.22 1.63
C ALA A 21 -34.79 0.56 2.69
N PHE A 22 -34.59 1.86 2.48
CA PHE A 22 -33.77 2.72 3.35
C PHE A 22 -34.49 3.07 4.66
N GLU A 23 -35.76 3.44 4.61
CA GLU A 23 -36.57 3.93 5.74
C GLU A 23 -37.04 2.80 6.67
N LYS A 24 -36.95 1.53 6.24
CA LYS A 24 -37.15 0.36 7.10
C LYS A 24 -36.19 0.31 8.29
N PHE A 25 -35.06 1.01 8.23
CA PHE A 25 -34.01 0.95 9.24
C PHE A 25 -33.87 2.27 9.98
N SER A 26 -33.52 2.18 11.27
CA SER A 26 -33.41 3.36 12.14
C SER A 26 -32.12 4.15 11.91
N SER A 27 -31.13 3.52 11.26
CA SER A 27 -29.83 4.12 10.97
C SER A 27 -29.26 3.66 9.62
N VAL A 28 -28.37 4.47 9.04
CA VAL A 28 -27.62 4.11 7.83
C VAL A 28 -26.79 2.85 8.05
N GLN A 29 -26.21 2.68 9.25
CA GLN A 29 -25.43 1.49 9.59
C GLN A 29 -26.26 0.21 9.45
N GLU A 30 -27.45 0.18 10.05
CA GLU A 30 -28.36 -0.97 9.94
C GLU A 30 -28.73 -1.25 8.47
N PHE A 31 -29.06 -0.21 7.71
CA PHE A 31 -29.35 -0.33 6.28
C PHE A 31 -28.17 -0.91 5.49
N MET A 32 -26.93 -0.49 5.74
CA MET A 32 -25.75 -0.98 5.02
C MET A 32 -25.44 -2.46 5.32
N HIS A 33 -25.79 -2.96 6.49
CA HIS A 33 -25.55 -4.35 6.90
C HIS A 33 -26.74 -5.29 6.69
N ALA A 34 -27.93 -4.75 6.39
CA ALA A 34 -29.14 -5.54 6.21
C ALA A 34 -29.04 -6.50 5.01
N ASP A 35 -29.71 -7.65 5.13
CA ASP A 35 -29.98 -8.56 4.00
C ASP A 35 -31.33 -8.19 3.39
N LEU A 36 -31.31 -7.39 2.31
CA LEU A 36 -32.48 -6.91 1.59
C LEU A 36 -32.17 -6.72 0.12
N TYR A 37 -33.18 -6.72 -0.73
CA TYR A 37 -33.02 -6.43 -2.15
C TYR A 37 -33.62 -5.07 -2.51
N VAL A 38 -32.87 -4.23 -3.23
CA VAL A 38 -33.33 -2.98 -3.84
C VAL A 38 -33.50 -3.23 -5.33
N GLY A 39 -34.74 -3.47 -5.78
CA GLY A 39 -35.05 -3.65 -7.19
C GLY A 39 -34.98 -2.33 -7.93
N LEU A 40 -34.20 -2.27 -9.01
CA LEU A 40 -34.01 -1.09 -9.85
C LEU A 40 -34.34 -1.43 -11.31
N HIS A 41 -35.25 -0.67 -11.91
CA HIS A 41 -35.81 -0.95 -13.22
C HIS A 41 -35.36 0.09 -14.25
N SER A 42 -34.87 -0.40 -15.38
CA SER A 42 -34.60 0.44 -16.55
C SER A 42 -35.85 0.64 -17.39
N THR A 43 -35.85 1.69 -18.22
CA THR A 43 -37.00 2.05 -19.05
C THR A 43 -36.59 2.48 -20.45
N THR A 44 -37.50 2.24 -21.40
CA THR A 44 -37.56 2.92 -22.69
C THR A 44 -38.27 4.26 -22.53
N VAL A 45 -38.05 5.21 -23.45
CA VAL A 45 -38.80 6.48 -23.47
C VAL A 45 -39.38 6.69 -24.86
N SER A 46 -40.70 6.64 -24.99
CA SER A 46 -41.37 6.67 -26.31
C SER A 46 -41.14 7.98 -27.06
N TYR A 47 -41.01 9.10 -26.33
CA TYR A 47 -40.80 10.43 -26.89
C TYR A 47 -39.62 11.15 -26.22
N PRO A 48 -38.36 10.72 -26.47
CA PRO A 48 -37.19 11.20 -25.72
C PRO A 48 -37.03 12.73 -25.75
N HIS A 49 -37.30 13.36 -26.89
CA HIS A 49 -37.18 14.81 -27.08
C HIS A 49 -38.12 15.66 -26.19
N HIS A 50 -39.23 15.09 -25.73
CA HIS A 50 -40.17 15.75 -24.82
C HIS A 50 -39.68 15.75 -23.37
N PHE A 51 -38.94 14.71 -22.95
CA PHE A 51 -38.57 14.48 -21.55
C PHE A 51 -37.08 14.69 -21.28
N LEU A 52 -36.24 14.62 -22.30
CA LEU A 52 -34.78 14.75 -22.20
C LEU A 52 -34.29 16.05 -22.86
N GLN A 53 -33.18 16.54 -22.33
CA GLN A 53 -32.39 17.64 -22.86
C GLN A 53 -30.98 17.12 -23.17
N TYR A 54 -30.45 17.58 -24.31
CA TYR A 54 -29.13 17.23 -24.82
C TYR A 54 -28.22 18.47 -24.78
N LYS A 55 -27.01 18.31 -24.27
CA LYS A 55 -25.97 19.34 -24.28
C LYS A 55 -24.71 18.76 -24.89
N PHE A 56 -24.01 19.54 -25.68
CA PHE A 56 -22.81 19.11 -26.40
C PHE A 56 -21.62 19.95 -25.95
N ASP A 57 -20.46 19.32 -25.84
CA ASP A 57 -19.23 20.00 -25.49
C ASP A 57 -18.00 19.27 -26.03
N LEU A 58 -16.93 20.05 -26.20
CA LEU A 58 -15.58 19.61 -26.46
C LEU A 58 -14.83 19.50 -25.12
N ASP A 59 -14.33 18.30 -24.82
CA ASP A 59 -13.63 18.06 -23.55
C ASP A 59 -12.11 18.10 -23.71
N GLY A 60 -11.59 17.98 -24.93
CA GLY A 60 -10.15 18.04 -25.16
C GLY A 60 -9.74 17.77 -26.61
N LEU A 61 -8.48 18.07 -26.89
CA LEU A 61 -7.89 18.11 -28.22
C LEU A 61 -6.45 17.58 -28.17
N VAL A 62 -6.08 16.80 -29.18
CA VAL A 62 -4.70 16.43 -29.48
C VAL A 62 -4.43 16.64 -30.97
N ILE A 63 -3.46 17.49 -31.28
CA ILE A 63 -2.97 17.76 -32.64
C ILE A 63 -1.60 17.10 -32.80
N GLU A 64 -1.44 16.24 -33.80
CA GLU A 64 -0.14 15.73 -34.25
C GLU A 64 0.36 16.59 -35.41
N PHE A 65 1.51 17.23 -35.26
CA PHE A 65 2.10 18.03 -36.33
C PHE A 65 2.94 17.17 -37.25
N GLU A 66 2.83 17.43 -38.56
CA GLU A 66 3.83 16.99 -39.52
C GLU A 66 5.06 17.90 -39.45
N LYS A 67 4.82 19.21 -39.34
CA LYS A 67 5.84 20.24 -39.11
C LYS A 67 5.36 21.22 -38.06
N LEU A 68 6.19 21.50 -37.06
CA LEU A 68 5.88 22.45 -36.00
C LEU A 68 5.64 23.86 -36.53
N GLN A 69 6.21 24.21 -37.69
CA GLN A 69 5.86 25.40 -38.45
C GLN A 69 4.36 25.59 -38.71
N GLY A 70 3.54 24.55 -38.57
CA GLY A 70 2.09 24.65 -38.59
C GLY A 70 1.49 25.34 -37.38
N LEU A 71 2.21 25.52 -36.28
CA LEU A 71 1.69 26.09 -35.04
C LEU A 71 1.52 27.62 -35.19
N LEU A 72 0.26 28.06 -35.14
CA LEU A 72 -0.12 29.47 -35.23
C LEU A 72 -0.26 30.12 -33.84
N GLY A 73 -0.58 29.32 -32.82
CA GLY A 73 -0.63 29.79 -31.44
C GLY A 73 0.70 30.34 -30.92
N GLY A 74 0.65 31.34 -30.03
CA GLY A 74 1.83 32.00 -29.50
C GLY A 74 2.70 31.06 -28.66
N LEU A 75 3.94 30.82 -29.11
CA LEU A 75 4.95 30.03 -28.40
C LEU A 75 6.05 30.95 -27.87
N HIS A 76 6.02 31.23 -26.56
CA HIS A 76 6.95 32.19 -25.93
C HIS A 76 8.23 31.53 -25.41
N HIS A 77 8.17 30.24 -25.07
CA HIS A 77 9.27 29.51 -24.45
C HIS A 77 9.42 28.10 -25.01
N ILE A 78 10.67 27.69 -25.21
CA ILE A 78 11.07 26.33 -25.56
C ILE A 78 11.97 25.74 -24.46
N PHE A 79 11.63 24.54 -24.00
CA PHE A 79 12.33 23.79 -22.95
C PHE A 79 13.05 22.59 -23.55
N LEU A 80 14.35 22.77 -23.87
CA LEU A 80 15.22 21.71 -24.37
C LEU A 80 16.45 21.56 -23.44
N PRO A 81 16.25 21.03 -22.21
CA PRO A 81 17.35 20.74 -21.31
C PRO A 81 18.18 19.55 -21.81
N ARG A 82 19.26 19.25 -21.09
CA ARG A 82 19.90 17.94 -21.20
C ARG A 82 19.01 16.92 -20.49
N PHE A 83 18.39 16.03 -21.26
CA PHE A 83 17.45 15.05 -20.75
C PHE A 83 18.15 13.96 -19.94
N LYS A 84 17.47 13.51 -18.89
CA LYS A 84 17.77 12.33 -18.07
C LYS A 84 16.46 11.56 -17.89
N ALA A 85 16.54 10.24 -17.70
CA ALA A 85 15.34 9.40 -17.54
C ALA A 85 14.29 9.94 -16.55
N PRO A 86 14.64 10.51 -15.36
CA PRO A 86 13.65 11.06 -14.44
C PRO A 86 12.88 12.30 -14.92
N LEU A 87 13.36 12.99 -15.97
CA LEU A 87 12.69 14.16 -16.57
C LEU A 87 11.63 13.76 -17.61
N LEU A 88 11.64 12.49 -18.06
CA LEU A 88 10.72 12.00 -19.06
C LEU A 88 9.42 11.56 -18.38
N LYS A 89 8.30 11.92 -19.01
CA LYS A 89 6.96 11.57 -18.54
C LYS A 89 6.36 10.49 -19.43
N PRO A 90 5.57 9.55 -18.89
CA PRO A 90 4.81 8.61 -19.71
C PRO A 90 3.78 9.37 -20.54
N HIS A 91 3.78 9.16 -21.86
CA HIS A 91 2.86 9.83 -22.79
C HIS A 91 1.82 8.85 -23.37
N TYR A 92 1.91 7.55 -23.11
CA TYR A 92 0.91 6.57 -23.56
C TYR A 92 -0.51 6.90 -23.10
N HIS A 93 -0.70 7.40 -21.88
CA HIS A 93 -2.03 7.76 -21.35
C HIS A 93 -2.74 8.84 -22.14
N MET A 94 -1.97 9.77 -22.69
CA MET A 94 -2.48 10.70 -23.68
C MET A 94 -2.78 9.92 -24.97
N LEU A 95 -1.77 9.30 -25.58
CA LEU A 95 -1.88 8.73 -26.93
C LEU A 95 -2.91 7.59 -27.10
N LYS A 96 -3.21 6.81 -26.06
CA LYS A 96 -3.98 5.56 -26.19
C LYS A 96 -5.39 5.73 -26.76
N LYS A 97 -6.02 6.91 -26.56
CA LYS A 97 -7.32 7.25 -27.14
C LYS A 97 -7.21 7.96 -28.49
N HIS A 98 -6.03 8.50 -28.82
CA HIS A 98 -5.84 9.44 -29.92
C HIS A 98 -5.10 8.87 -31.12
N GLU A 99 -4.41 7.73 -30.96
CA GLU A 99 -3.84 6.99 -32.09
C GLU A 99 -4.83 5.92 -32.57
N ASP A 100 -4.79 5.63 -33.86
CA ASP A 100 -5.55 4.51 -34.43
C ASP A 100 -4.87 3.18 -34.09
N LEU A 101 -5.26 2.59 -32.95
CA LEU A 101 -4.69 1.35 -32.45
C LEU A 101 -4.94 0.16 -33.37
N THR A 102 -5.96 0.19 -34.25
CA THR A 102 -6.19 -0.91 -35.21
C THR A 102 -5.11 -1.01 -36.28
N LYS A 103 -4.25 0.02 -36.41
CA LYS A 103 -3.05 0.02 -37.27
C LYS A 103 -1.82 -0.59 -36.57
N TYR A 104 -1.94 -1.02 -35.32
CA TYR A 104 -0.86 -1.61 -34.54
C TYR A 104 -1.02 -3.12 -34.42
N SER A 105 0.09 -3.83 -34.32
CA SER A 105 0.07 -5.24 -33.86
C SER A 105 0.06 -5.30 -32.32
N PRO A 106 -0.18 -6.47 -31.71
CA PRO A 106 -0.02 -6.64 -30.27
C PRO A 106 1.35 -6.19 -29.75
N ASP A 107 2.41 -6.51 -30.49
CA ASP A 107 3.78 -6.08 -30.17
C ASP A 107 3.96 -4.57 -30.36
N GLY A 108 3.34 -4.00 -31.40
CA GLY A 108 3.22 -2.57 -31.63
C GLY A 108 2.66 -1.82 -30.41
N ILE A 109 1.53 -2.29 -29.88
CA ILE A 109 0.90 -1.71 -28.68
C ILE A 109 1.80 -1.88 -27.46
N ARG A 110 2.44 -3.06 -27.31
CA ARG A 110 3.37 -3.31 -26.21
C ARG A 110 4.53 -2.32 -26.20
N ALA A 111 5.09 -2.00 -27.37
CA ALA A 111 6.11 -0.96 -27.49
C ALA A 111 5.53 0.45 -27.25
N LEU A 112 4.34 0.74 -27.78
CA LEU A 112 3.66 2.03 -27.61
C LEU A 112 3.39 2.35 -26.13
N LYS A 113 3.04 1.35 -25.31
CA LYS A 113 2.85 1.50 -23.84
C LYS A 113 4.07 2.09 -23.11
N ASN A 114 5.27 1.90 -23.65
CA ASN A 114 6.52 2.43 -23.06
C ASN A 114 6.86 3.85 -23.54
N THR A 115 6.02 4.46 -24.39
CA THR A 115 6.24 5.81 -24.93
C THR A 115 6.35 6.86 -23.84
N VAL A 116 7.41 7.67 -23.95
CA VAL A 116 7.71 8.78 -23.05
C VAL A 116 7.99 10.05 -23.84
N GLY A 117 7.91 11.19 -23.16
CA GLY A 117 8.22 12.47 -23.75
C GLY A 117 8.47 13.57 -22.73
N HIS A 118 8.47 14.80 -23.23
CA HIS A 118 8.66 16.00 -22.44
C HIS A 118 7.80 17.15 -22.97
N THR A 119 7.42 18.07 -22.07
CA THR A 119 6.76 19.33 -22.46
C THR A 119 7.80 20.26 -23.07
N LEU A 120 7.67 20.50 -24.37
CA LEU A 120 8.52 21.39 -25.14
C LEU A 120 8.23 22.86 -24.84
N GLY A 121 6.96 23.22 -24.60
CA GLY A 121 6.57 24.61 -24.38
C GLY A 121 5.10 24.74 -24.01
N TYR A 122 4.72 25.96 -23.63
CA TYR A 122 3.32 26.34 -23.41
C TYR A 122 2.90 27.27 -24.55
N VAL A 123 1.73 26.99 -25.11
CA VAL A 123 1.13 27.79 -26.18
C VAL A 123 -0.05 28.57 -25.60
N ASP A 124 -0.26 29.78 -26.10
CA ASP A 124 -1.40 30.63 -25.72
C ASP A 124 -2.73 29.85 -25.80
N GLY A 125 -3.65 30.12 -24.86
CA GLY A 125 -4.88 29.34 -24.69
C GLY A 125 -4.78 28.17 -23.70
N GLY A 126 -3.59 27.92 -23.14
CA GLY A 126 -3.38 26.89 -22.11
C GLY A 126 -3.02 25.52 -22.66
N TYR A 127 -2.54 25.45 -23.92
CA TYR A 127 -2.13 24.22 -24.56
C TYR A 127 -0.70 23.83 -24.18
N TYR A 128 -0.44 22.53 -24.10
CA TYR A 128 0.90 21.99 -23.91
C TYR A 128 1.46 21.47 -25.22
N LEU A 129 2.61 21.99 -25.61
CA LEU A 129 3.38 21.47 -26.75
C LEU A 129 4.34 20.41 -26.24
N LEU A 130 4.32 19.22 -26.83
CA LEU A 130 4.98 18.02 -26.35
C LEU A 130 5.92 17.44 -27.41
N LEU A 131 7.13 17.07 -27.01
CA LEU A 131 7.98 16.15 -27.75
C LEU A 131 7.78 14.74 -27.21
N THR A 132 7.39 13.82 -28.09
CA THR A 132 7.06 12.44 -27.71
C THR A 132 7.87 11.46 -28.54
N VAL A 133 8.54 10.52 -27.87
CA VAL A 133 9.31 9.46 -28.53
C VAL A 133 8.42 8.25 -28.70
N VAL A 134 8.10 7.89 -29.93
CA VAL A 134 7.24 6.75 -30.29
C VAL A 134 8.01 5.68 -31.06
N PRO A 135 7.52 4.43 -31.10
CA PRO A 135 8.07 3.40 -31.99
C PRO A 135 7.99 3.83 -33.46
N SER A 136 9.05 3.55 -34.22
CA SER A 136 9.08 3.87 -35.66
C SER A 136 8.16 2.97 -36.48
N ASP A 137 8.09 1.69 -36.12
CA ASP A 137 7.22 0.65 -36.72
C ASP A 137 6.05 0.32 -35.77
N ARG A 138 4.83 0.31 -36.30
CA ARG A 138 3.58 0.02 -35.56
C ARG A 138 3.25 -1.48 -35.50
N THR A 139 3.86 -2.29 -36.36
CA THR A 139 3.51 -3.71 -36.59
C THR A 139 4.61 -4.67 -36.19
N ALA A 140 5.87 -4.30 -36.40
CA ALA A 140 7.03 -5.11 -36.05
C ALA A 140 8.10 -4.27 -35.32
N PRO A 141 7.77 -3.68 -34.15
CA PRO A 141 8.75 -2.92 -33.39
C PRO A 141 9.89 -3.82 -32.90
N ASP A 142 11.07 -3.22 -32.73
CA ASP A 142 12.22 -3.93 -32.15
C ASP A 142 11.93 -4.37 -30.72
N THR A 143 12.25 -5.62 -30.41
CA THR A 143 11.97 -6.25 -29.11
C THR A 143 12.57 -5.52 -27.91
N ARG A 144 13.63 -4.72 -28.10
CA ARG A 144 14.20 -3.88 -27.03
C ARG A 144 13.21 -2.83 -26.53
N LEU A 145 12.26 -2.41 -27.37
CA LEU A 145 11.23 -1.43 -27.00
C LEU A 145 10.18 -2.00 -26.04
N PHE A 146 10.14 -3.31 -25.83
CA PHE A 146 9.23 -3.93 -24.86
C PHE A 146 9.66 -3.73 -23.41
N ARG A 147 10.92 -3.34 -23.20
CA ARG A 147 11.51 -3.09 -21.89
C ARG A 147 11.52 -1.59 -21.58
N LYS A 148 10.76 -1.19 -20.55
CA LYS A 148 10.59 0.23 -20.16
C LYS A 148 11.91 0.93 -19.83
N ASP A 149 12.83 0.23 -19.18
CA ASP A 149 14.17 0.73 -18.83
C ASP A 149 15.02 1.02 -20.09
N LEU A 150 15.03 0.09 -21.04
CA LEU A 150 15.74 0.28 -22.32
C LEU A 150 15.09 1.35 -23.18
N TYR A 151 13.75 1.40 -23.23
CA TYR A 151 13.02 2.45 -23.94
C TYR A 151 13.39 3.84 -23.41
N ASN A 152 13.44 4.02 -22.09
CA ASN A 152 13.81 5.29 -21.46
C ASN A 152 15.23 5.73 -21.79
N ILE A 153 16.18 4.80 -21.89
CA ILE A 153 17.56 5.10 -22.30
C ILE A 153 17.57 5.60 -23.74
N LEU A 154 16.98 4.85 -24.66
CA LEU A 154 16.93 5.21 -26.09
C LEU A 154 16.19 6.54 -26.33
N ALA A 155 15.07 6.76 -25.63
CA ALA A 155 14.33 8.02 -25.69
C ALA A 155 15.14 9.20 -25.16
N THR A 156 15.91 9.00 -24.08
CA THR A 156 16.80 10.04 -23.53
C THR A 156 17.91 10.40 -24.52
N GLU A 157 18.51 9.40 -25.17
CA GLU A 157 19.54 9.61 -26.20
C GLU A 157 18.99 10.40 -27.39
N LEU A 158 17.86 9.96 -27.94
CA LEU A 158 17.23 10.61 -29.09
C LEU A 158 16.80 12.05 -28.81
N LEU A 159 16.19 12.33 -27.64
CA LEU A 159 15.82 13.71 -27.27
C LEU A 159 17.05 14.59 -27.02
N ASN A 160 18.14 14.04 -26.48
CA ASN A 160 19.40 14.78 -26.37
C ASN A 160 20.03 15.06 -27.75
N GLU A 161 19.83 14.18 -28.73
CA GLU A 161 20.23 14.40 -30.12
C GLU A 161 19.44 15.58 -30.73
N VAL A 162 18.12 15.66 -30.52
CA VAL A 162 17.32 16.84 -30.92
C VAL A 162 17.89 18.12 -30.31
N THR A 163 18.16 18.13 -28.99
CA THR A 163 18.78 19.27 -28.31
C THR A 163 20.15 19.64 -28.90
N GLY A 164 20.98 18.64 -29.20
CA GLY A 164 22.29 18.84 -29.81
C GLY A 164 22.20 19.44 -31.22
N ASN A 165 21.34 18.86 -32.07
CA ASN A 165 21.10 19.31 -33.43
C ASN A 165 20.55 20.75 -33.47
N PHE A 166 19.63 21.08 -32.56
CA PHE A 166 19.08 22.43 -32.45
C PHE A 166 20.16 23.46 -32.07
N ARG A 167 21.01 23.14 -31.07
CA ARG A 167 22.14 24.01 -30.69
C ARG A 167 23.15 24.20 -31.83
N GLN A 168 23.42 23.13 -32.59
CA GLN A 168 24.30 23.21 -33.75
C GLN A 168 23.72 24.10 -34.86
N LEU A 169 22.41 24.01 -35.10
CA LEU A 169 21.72 24.90 -36.04
C LEU A 169 21.80 26.36 -35.59
N LEU A 170 21.58 26.63 -34.30
CA LEU A 170 21.72 27.98 -33.73
C LEU A 170 23.16 28.53 -33.80
N SER A 171 24.18 27.68 -33.65
CA SER A 171 25.58 28.12 -33.76
C SER A 171 26.02 28.40 -35.20
N ASN A 172 25.35 27.79 -36.18
CA ASN A 172 25.71 27.85 -37.60
C ASN A 172 24.83 28.83 -38.39
N LEU A 173 24.10 29.72 -37.72
CA LEU A 173 23.24 30.70 -38.38
C LEU A 173 24.06 31.69 -39.22
N SER A 174 23.46 32.13 -40.33
CA SER A 174 24.03 33.17 -41.17
C SER A 174 24.16 34.50 -40.40
N PRO A 175 25.08 35.41 -40.78
CA PRO A 175 25.16 36.73 -40.16
C PRO A 175 23.84 37.51 -40.19
N LYS A 176 23.03 37.29 -41.24
CA LYS A 176 21.68 37.86 -41.35
C LYS A 176 20.76 37.32 -40.25
N ASP A 177 20.71 36.00 -40.06
CA ASP A 177 19.83 35.40 -39.05
C ASP A 177 20.31 35.63 -37.61
N MET A 178 21.62 35.80 -37.39
CA MET A 178 22.17 36.20 -36.09
C MET A 178 21.67 37.60 -35.63
N SER A 179 21.23 38.43 -36.57
CA SER A 179 20.65 39.76 -36.28
C SER A 179 19.19 39.70 -35.79
N ARG A 180 18.55 38.52 -35.83
CA ARG A 180 17.17 38.35 -35.36
C ARG A 180 17.06 38.64 -33.85
N PRO A 181 16.08 39.42 -33.40
CA PRO A 181 15.96 39.81 -31.99
C PRO A 181 15.88 38.66 -31.00
N THR A 182 15.30 37.52 -31.36
CA THR A 182 15.32 36.32 -30.50
C THR A 182 16.75 35.84 -30.27
N ILE A 183 17.54 35.73 -31.34
CA ILE A 183 18.92 35.25 -31.29
C ILE A 183 19.81 36.23 -30.52
N GLN A 184 19.64 37.54 -30.72
CA GLN A 184 20.40 38.57 -30.00
C GLN A 184 20.17 38.57 -28.49
N LYS A 185 18.98 38.18 -28.04
CA LYS A 185 18.60 38.17 -26.63
C LYS A 185 18.87 36.83 -25.93
N GLN A 186 19.26 35.81 -26.67
CA GLN A 186 19.40 34.44 -26.16
C GLN A 186 20.82 33.92 -26.37
N VAL A 187 21.18 32.94 -25.54
CA VAL A 187 22.50 32.28 -25.61
C VAL A 187 22.33 30.98 -26.40
N SER A 188 22.91 30.91 -27.61
CA SER A 188 22.71 29.78 -28.54
C SER A 188 23.08 28.39 -27.99
N HIS A 189 23.91 28.30 -26.95
CA HIS A 189 24.29 27.03 -26.33
C HIS A 189 23.45 26.65 -25.09
N ASP A 190 22.67 27.57 -24.51
CA ASP A 190 21.77 27.28 -23.38
C ASP A 190 20.31 27.28 -23.84
N THR A 191 19.78 26.08 -24.05
CA THR A 191 18.42 25.84 -24.55
C THR A 191 17.48 25.34 -23.45
N ARG A 192 17.88 25.40 -22.17
CA ARG A 192 17.06 24.89 -21.07
C ARG A 192 15.75 25.66 -20.92
N ASN A 193 15.79 26.96 -21.18
CA ASN A 193 14.62 27.85 -21.23
C ASN A 193 14.89 28.94 -22.28
N TYR A 194 14.57 28.62 -23.53
CA TYR A 194 14.86 29.47 -24.68
C TYR A 194 13.65 30.34 -25.01
N HIS A 195 13.76 31.65 -24.79
CA HIS A 195 12.66 32.58 -25.05
C HIS A 195 12.56 32.90 -26.54
N VAL A 196 11.36 32.82 -27.09
CA VAL A 196 11.06 33.04 -28.51
C VAL A 196 10.21 34.30 -28.65
N LEU A 197 10.69 35.28 -29.42
CA LEU A 197 9.88 36.45 -29.74
C LEU A 197 8.94 36.15 -30.90
N LEU A 198 7.72 36.69 -30.83
CA LEU A 198 6.64 36.47 -31.79
C LEU A 198 7.11 36.59 -33.26
N GLN A 199 7.84 37.66 -33.58
CA GLN A 199 8.35 37.94 -34.92
C GLN A 199 9.36 36.91 -35.48
N ASP A 200 9.98 36.10 -34.62
CA ASP A 200 10.92 35.05 -35.02
C ASP A 200 10.37 33.64 -34.75
N SER A 201 9.12 33.50 -34.29
CA SER A 201 8.52 32.23 -33.90
C SER A 201 8.63 31.18 -35.01
N GLN A 202 8.16 31.51 -36.22
CA GLN A 202 8.23 30.62 -37.39
C GLN A 202 9.67 30.18 -37.72
N PHE A 203 10.63 31.09 -37.58
CA PHE A 203 12.03 30.79 -37.84
C PHE A 203 12.58 29.79 -36.82
N ILE A 204 12.29 29.97 -35.53
CA ILE A 204 12.72 29.05 -34.49
C ILE A 204 12.03 27.68 -34.62
N GLN A 205 10.73 27.67 -34.93
CA GLN A 205 9.99 26.43 -35.21
C GLN A 205 10.61 25.65 -36.37
N ASN A 206 11.00 26.32 -37.46
CA ASN A 206 11.71 25.70 -38.58
C ASN A 206 13.06 25.08 -38.19
N LEU A 207 13.86 25.76 -37.36
CA LEU A 207 15.11 25.20 -36.86
C LEU A 207 14.86 23.96 -36.00
N LEU A 208 13.78 23.94 -35.23
CA LEU A 208 13.41 22.79 -34.42
C LEU A 208 12.91 21.62 -35.27
N ASP A 209 12.11 21.88 -36.30
CA ASP A 209 11.72 20.87 -37.28
C ASP A 209 12.95 20.19 -37.92
N GLN A 210 13.93 20.98 -38.35
CA GLN A 210 15.18 20.45 -38.90
C GLN A 210 15.99 19.65 -37.87
N ALA A 211 15.99 20.04 -36.60
CA ALA A 211 16.67 19.30 -35.54
C ALA A 211 16.01 17.95 -35.26
N ILE A 212 14.67 17.91 -35.28
CA ILE A 212 13.87 16.70 -35.12
C ILE A 212 14.05 15.77 -36.31
N GLU A 213 14.00 16.29 -37.53
CA GLU A 213 14.20 15.51 -38.76
C GLU A 213 15.57 14.83 -38.79
N LYS A 214 16.64 15.54 -38.39
CA LYS A 214 17.98 14.97 -38.27
C LYS A 214 18.05 13.84 -37.23
N ALA A 215 17.41 14.02 -36.07
CA ALA A 215 17.40 13.01 -35.01
C ALA A 215 16.56 11.77 -35.39
N ASN A 216 15.50 11.96 -36.18
CA ASN A 216 14.61 10.88 -36.64
C ASN A 216 15.25 9.92 -37.68
N SER A 217 16.58 9.88 -37.75
CA SER A 217 17.34 8.88 -38.51
C SER A 217 17.39 7.51 -37.82
N CYS A 218 16.97 7.40 -36.55
CA CYS A 218 16.90 6.13 -35.81
C CYS A 218 15.81 5.18 -36.36
N TYR A 219 16.20 3.92 -36.62
CA TYR A 219 15.29 2.90 -37.15
C TYR A 219 14.26 2.39 -36.13
N PHE A 220 14.52 2.52 -34.82
CA PHE A 220 13.69 1.90 -33.77
C PHE A 220 12.62 2.84 -33.23
N ILE A 221 12.99 4.10 -33.00
CA ILE A 221 12.14 5.12 -32.37
C ILE A 221 12.29 6.44 -33.12
N LYS A 222 11.25 7.26 -33.06
CA LYS A 222 11.22 8.60 -33.63
C LYS A 222 10.51 9.58 -32.71
N VAL A 223 10.87 10.85 -32.83
CA VAL A 223 10.23 11.96 -32.15
C VAL A 223 9.07 12.48 -32.99
N LYS A 224 7.90 12.61 -32.36
CA LYS A 224 6.72 13.31 -32.87
C LYS A 224 6.42 14.53 -31.99
N VAL A 225 5.78 15.53 -32.58
CA VAL A 225 5.33 16.73 -31.87
C VAL A 225 3.82 16.70 -31.74
N PHE A 226 3.33 16.89 -30.51
CA PHE A 226 1.91 16.96 -30.21
C PHE A 226 1.57 18.27 -29.51
N LEU A 227 0.41 18.85 -29.79
CA LEU A 227 -0.20 19.89 -28.97
C LEU A 227 -1.45 19.32 -28.33
N ASN A 228 -1.66 19.55 -27.04
CA ASN A 228 -2.86 19.07 -26.37
C ASN A 228 -3.46 20.04 -25.34
N GLN A 229 -4.74 19.84 -25.06
CA GLN A 229 -5.47 20.44 -23.96
C GLN A 229 -6.66 19.53 -23.58
N PHE A 230 -6.95 19.38 -22.29
CA PHE A 230 -8.02 18.52 -21.78
C PHE A 230 -8.80 19.21 -20.66
N GLY A 231 -10.05 18.80 -20.43
CA GLY A 231 -10.94 19.28 -19.37
C GLY A 231 -11.58 20.64 -19.64
N GLN A 232 -11.78 21.02 -20.90
CA GLN A 232 -12.35 22.33 -21.27
C GLN A 232 -13.86 22.38 -21.04
N LYS A 233 -14.59 21.30 -21.36
CA LYS A 233 -16.06 21.25 -21.44
C LYS A 233 -16.64 22.46 -22.18
N ASP A 234 -16.07 22.78 -23.33
CA ASP A 234 -16.41 23.95 -24.13
C ASP A 234 -17.62 23.65 -25.03
N PRO A 235 -18.75 24.37 -24.88
CA PRO A 235 -19.90 24.18 -25.77
C PRO A 235 -19.69 24.80 -27.16
N GLU A 236 -18.72 25.69 -27.32
CA GLU A 236 -18.50 26.40 -28.58
C GLU A 236 -17.74 25.52 -29.59
N PRO A 237 -18.00 25.70 -30.90
CA PRO A 237 -17.22 25.03 -31.93
C PRO A 237 -15.73 25.39 -31.87
N LEU A 238 -14.87 24.41 -32.15
CA LEU A 238 -13.43 24.63 -32.23
C LEU A 238 -13.02 25.13 -33.62
N GLU A 239 -12.44 26.32 -33.68
CA GLU A 239 -11.78 26.87 -34.86
C GLU A 239 -10.30 26.47 -34.91
N LEU A 240 -9.95 25.50 -35.75
CA LEU A 240 -8.58 24.98 -35.85
C LEU A 240 -7.58 26.03 -36.37
N SER A 241 -8.03 26.96 -37.21
CA SER A 241 -7.21 28.04 -37.79
C SER A 241 -6.54 28.93 -36.76
N ASP A 242 -7.09 29.03 -35.56
CA ASP A 242 -6.51 29.85 -34.50
C ASP A 242 -5.28 29.18 -33.86
N LEU A 243 -5.18 27.86 -33.99
CA LEU A 243 -4.18 27.04 -33.33
C LEU A 243 -3.13 26.52 -34.29
N ALA A 244 -3.55 26.02 -35.45
CA ALA A 244 -2.69 25.35 -36.40
C ALA A 244 -3.12 25.55 -37.85
N ASN A 245 -2.14 25.61 -38.75
CA ASN A 245 -2.35 25.51 -40.18
C ASN A 245 -2.60 24.02 -40.55
N PRO A 246 -3.78 23.65 -41.07
CA PRO A 246 -4.12 22.26 -41.39
C PRO A 246 -3.15 21.58 -42.35
N SER A 247 -2.52 22.34 -43.27
CA SER A 247 -1.57 21.77 -44.23
C SER A 247 -0.29 21.21 -43.59
N SER A 248 -0.03 21.55 -42.34
CA SER A 248 1.14 21.12 -41.57
C SER A 248 0.76 20.21 -40.40
N VAL A 249 -0.53 19.86 -40.30
CA VAL A 249 -1.06 18.96 -39.29
C VAL A 249 -1.25 17.59 -39.92
N ARG A 250 -0.73 16.57 -39.24
CA ARG A 250 -0.88 15.18 -39.67
C ARG A 250 -2.18 14.57 -39.19
N SER A 251 -2.61 14.92 -37.98
CA SER A 251 -3.89 14.47 -37.47
C SER A 251 -4.41 15.38 -36.36
N VAL A 252 -5.73 15.40 -36.22
CA VAL A 252 -6.42 16.03 -35.10
C VAL A 252 -7.29 14.97 -34.44
N SER A 253 -7.22 14.86 -33.13
CA SER A 253 -8.08 13.99 -32.34
C SER A 253 -8.80 14.79 -31.27
N VAL A 254 -10.12 14.68 -31.21
CA VAL A 254 -10.98 15.53 -30.39
C VAL A 254 -11.88 14.69 -29.50
N HIS A 255 -11.98 15.02 -28.21
CA HIS A 255 -13.01 14.51 -27.31
C HIS A 255 -14.27 15.33 -27.49
N MET A 256 -15.35 14.66 -27.86
CA MET A 256 -16.67 15.27 -28.00
C MET A 256 -17.63 14.50 -27.12
N ALA A 257 -18.57 15.21 -26.51
CA ALA A 257 -19.55 14.57 -25.64
C ALA A 257 -20.97 15.08 -25.88
N CYS A 258 -21.91 14.17 -25.69
CA CYS A 258 -23.33 14.44 -25.57
C CYS A 258 -23.77 14.10 -24.15
N LYS A 259 -24.23 15.11 -23.40
CA LYS A 259 -24.84 14.95 -22.09
C LYS A 259 -26.36 14.85 -22.25
N VAL A 260 -26.93 13.76 -21.75
CA VAL A 260 -28.37 13.47 -21.70
C VAL A 260 -28.86 13.65 -20.27
N VAL A 261 -29.79 14.60 -20.07
CA VAL A 261 -30.42 14.87 -18.76
C VAL A 261 -31.93 14.92 -18.89
N ALA A 262 -32.66 14.62 -17.83
CA ALA A 262 -34.09 14.88 -17.80
C ALA A 262 -34.38 16.39 -17.79
N ARG A 263 -35.42 16.83 -18.49
CA ARG A 263 -35.90 18.22 -18.47
C ARG A 263 -36.49 18.59 -17.12
N ASP A 264 -37.10 17.62 -16.46
CA ASP A 264 -37.54 17.72 -15.09
C ASP A 264 -36.31 17.68 -14.15
N PRO A 265 -36.02 18.78 -13.42
CA PRO A 265 -34.82 18.88 -12.59
C PRO A 265 -34.79 17.88 -11.42
N ASP A 266 -35.96 17.37 -11.02
CA ASP A 266 -36.11 16.41 -9.95
C ASP A 266 -35.95 14.95 -10.42
N THR A 267 -35.75 14.73 -11.72
CA THR A 267 -35.49 13.41 -12.29
C THR A 267 -34.01 13.23 -12.58
N HIS A 268 -33.41 12.17 -12.06
CA HIS A 268 -32.03 11.75 -12.30
C HIS A 268 -32.01 10.59 -13.30
N VAL A 269 -31.05 10.58 -14.22
CA VAL A 269 -30.92 9.50 -15.21
C VAL A 269 -29.51 8.92 -15.22
N LEU A 270 -29.43 7.60 -15.06
CA LEU A 270 -28.20 6.82 -15.09
C LEU A 270 -28.24 5.83 -16.26
N PHE A 271 -27.09 5.31 -16.67
CA PHE A 271 -27.04 4.24 -17.66
C PHE A 271 -27.37 2.89 -17.00
N SER A 272 -28.25 2.12 -17.64
CA SER A 272 -28.64 0.78 -17.18
C SER A 272 -27.63 -0.27 -17.64
N ARG A 273 -27.24 -1.17 -16.73
CA ARG A 273 -26.46 -2.37 -17.04
C ARG A 273 -27.20 -3.27 -18.02
N PHE A 274 -28.47 -3.57 -17.74
CA PHE A 274 -29.31 -4.38 -18.62
C PHE A 274 -29.34 -3.80 -20.04
N GLY A 275 -29.66 -2.52 -20.19
CA GLY A 275 -29.75 -1.89 -21.51
C GLY A 275 -28.41 -1.78 -22.24
N LEU A 276 -27.32 -1.46 -21.53
CA LEU A 276 -26.01 -1.34 -22.15
C LEU A 276 -25.42 -2.68 -22.59
N GLN A 277 -25.66 -3.77 -21.86
CA GLN A 277 -25.15 -5.11 -22.19
C GLN A 277 -25.58 -5.61 -23.56
N ASP A 278 -26.75 -5.19 -24.03
CA ASP A 278 -27.27 -5.57 -25.35
C ASP A 278 -26.64 -4.79 -26.51
N ILE A 279 -26.01 -3.63 -26.22
CA ILE A 279 -25.47 -2.72 -27.24
C ILE A 279 -23.95 -2.57 -27.20
N VAL A 280 -23.29 -3.08 -26.17
CA VAL A 280 -21.83 -3.12 -26.04
C VAL A 280 -21.30 -4.55 -26.04
N GLY A 281 -20.18 -4.77 -26.72
CA GLY A 281 -19.58 -6.08 -26.86
C GLY A 281 -18.71 -6.52 -25.67
N LEU A 282 -18.26 -7.77 -25.72
CA LEU A 282 -17.51 -8.43 -24.65
C LEU A 282 -16.09 -7.87 -24.44
N ARG A 283 -15.52 -7.19 -25.44
CA ARG A 283 -14.17 -6.61 -25.36
C ARG A 283 -14.13 -5.30 -24.59
N GLY A 284 -15.27 -4.61 -24.48
CA GLY A 284 -15.38 -3.40 -23.66
C GLY A 284 -15.57 -3.71 -22.17
N THR A 285 -15.33 -2.72 -21.32
CA THR A 285 -15.44 -2.86 -19.85
C THR A 285 -16.68 -2.15 -19.35
N LEU A 286 -17.52 -2.89 -18.61
CA LEU A 286 -18.63 -2.36 -17.84
C LEU A 286 -18.24 -2.28 -16.36
N PHE A 287 -18.45 -1.13 -15.74
CA PHE A 287 -18.17 -0.92 -14.32
C PHE A 287 -19.36 -0.23 -13.66
N SER A 288 -19.77 -0.76 -12.52
CA SER A 288 -20.90 -0.22 -11.77
C SER A 288 -20.61 1.20 -11.30
N THR A 289 -21.64 1.98 -11.02
CA THR A 289 -21.49 3.36 -10.55
C THR A 289 -22.37 3.62 -9.34
N LEU A 290 -21.91 4.50 -8.45
CA LEU A 290 -22.64 4.93 -7.26
C LEU A 290 -23.04 3.76 -6.33
N GLY A 291 -22.28 2.67 -6.37
CA GLY A 291 -22.54 1.47 -5.58
C GLY A 291 -23.79 0.69 -5.99
N MET A 292 -24.35 0.97 -7.17
CA MET A 292 -25.51 0.26 -7.71
C MET A 292 -25.07 -0.69 -8.81
N HIS A 293 -25.44 -1.97 -8.71
CA HIS A 293 -25.08 -2.97 -9.73
C HIS A 293 -25.75 -2.67 -11.08
N GLU A 294 -27.01 -2.25 -11.06
CA GLU A 294 -27.79 -1.93 -12.27
C GLU A 294 -27.41 -0.61 -12.93
N ALA A 295 -26.73 0.29 -12.22
CA ALA A 295 -26.19 1.50 -12.81
C ALA A 295 -24.76 1.24 -13.27
N THR A 296 -24.46 1.41 -14.56
CA THR A 296 -23.13 1.10 -15.09
C THR A 296 -22.60 2.21 -15.98
N ASN A 297 -21.28 2.34 -15.97
CA ASN A 297 -20.53 3.02 -17.00
C ASN A 297 -19.91 1.97 -17.94
N PHE A 298 -19.53 2.41 -19.14
CA PHE A 298 -18.90 1.61 -20.18
C PHE A 298 -17.68 2.33 -20.73
N GLN A 299 -16.66 1.56 -21.09
CA GLN A 299 -15.51 2.02 -21.85
C GLN A 299 -15.15 0.98 -22.93
N THR A 300 -14.89 1.42 -24.15
CA THR A 300 -14.42 0.53 -25.23
C THR A 300 -13.01 -0.01 -24.98
N ASN A 301 -12.69 -1.10 -25.69
CA ASN A 301 -11.35 -1.68 -25.74
C ASN A 301 -10.31 -0.65 -26.25
N LEU A 302 -9.12 -0.67 -25.64
CA LEU A 302 -7.95 0.12 -26.02
C LEU A 302 -6.84 -0.81 -26.53
N ASP A 303 -7.18 -1.60 -27.53
CA ASP A 303 -6.31 -2.61 -28.13
C ASP A 303 -6.27 -2.47 -29.67
N HIS A 304 -5.69 -3.45 -30.35
CA HIS A 304 -5.46 -3.42 -31.80
C HIS A 304 -6.70 -3.76 -32.63
N THR A 305 -7.86 -3.88 -31.99
CA THR A 305 -9.08 -4.34 -32.64
C THR A 305 -10.11 -3.22 -32.67
N GLY A 306 -11.03 -3.25 -33.65
CA GLY A 306 -12.06 -2.21 -33.79
C GLY A 306 -12.98 -2.13 -32.56
N LEU A 307 -13.73 -1.04 -32.43
CA LEU A 307 -14.70 -0.87 -31.33
C LEU A 307 -15.69 -2.05 -31.30
N ASP A 308 -15.94 -2.56 -30.11
CA ASP A 308 -16.87 -3.67 -29.87
C ASP A 308 -18.22 -3.13 -29.40
N VAL A 309 -19.02 -2.59 -30.32
CA VAL A 309 -20.34 -2.00 -30.04
C VAL A 309 -21.31 -2.30 -31.18
N SER A 310 -22.60 -2.27 -30.89
CA SER A 310 -23.67 -2.52 -31.87
C SER A 310 -23.74 -1.45 -32.95
N ASP A 311 -24.31 -1.81 -34.11
CA ASP A 311 -24.56 -0.87 -35.21
C ASP A 311 -25.51 0.27 -34.79
N ASP A 312 -26.48 -0.01 -33.92
CA ASP A 312 -27.41 0.99 -33.37
C ASP A 312 -26.66 2.09 -32.60
N LEU A 313 -25.71 1.70 -31.72
CA LEU A 313 -24.89 2.64 -30.98
C LEU A 313 -23.88 3.36 -31.88
N MET A 314 -23.30 2.68 -32.88
CA MET A 314 -22.46 3.31 -33.89
C MET A 314 -23.22 4.35 -34.72
N GLY A 315 -24.50 4.10 -35.00
CA GLY A 315 -25.37 5.03 -35.74
C GLY A 315 -25.62 6.36 -35.01
N VAL A 316 -25.48 6.39 -33.68
CA VAL A 316 -25.53 7.62 -32.88
C VAL A 316 -24.29 8.49 -33.08
N LEU A 317 -23.15 7.89 -33.37
CA LEU A 317 -21.85 8.58 -33.44
C LEU A 317 -21.64 9.25 -34.81
N GLY A 318 -20.68 10.18 -34.86
CA GLY A 318 -20.43 11.01 -36.03
C GLY A 318 -19.97 10.17 -37.22
N LYS A 319 -20.43 10.53 -38.42
CA LYS A 319 -20.02 9.88 -39.68
C LYS A 319 -18.69 10.39 -40.24
N GLU A 320 -18.24 11.54 -39.75
CA GLU A 320 -16.99 12.19 -40.16
C GLU A 320 -15.86 11.85 -39.18
N GLY A 321 -14.69 11.53 -39.73
CA GLY A 321 -13.54 11.05 -38.96
C GLY A 321 -13.70 9.61 -38.47
N LYS A 322 -12.66 9.09 -37.82
CA LYS A 322 -12.66 7.75 -37.23
C LYS A 322 -12.86 7.83 -35.73
N VAL A 323 -13.90 7.19 -35.20
CA VAL A 323 -14.07 7.02 -33.76
C VAL A 323 -13.03 6.02 -33.26
N THR A 324 -12.12 6.48 -32.39
CA THR A 324 -11.04 5.66 -31.81
C THR A 324 -11.33 5.21 -30.39
N PHE A 325 -12.28 5.86 -29.71
CA PHE A 325 -12.66 5.54 -28.34
C PHE A 325 -14.10 6.00 -28.06
N LEU A 326 -14.81 5.23 -27.26
CA LEU A 326 -16.14 5.57 -26.77
C LEU A 326 -16.26 5.23 -25.28
N GLN A 327 -16.86 6.14 -24.52
CA GLN A 327 -17.13 5.99 -23.10
C GLN A 327 -18.55 6.48 -22.81
N LEU A 328 -19.32 5.66 -22.10
CA LEU A 328 -20.65 6.02 -21.62
C LEU A 328 -20.57 6.05 -20.11
N TYR A 329 -20.86 7.17 -19.49
CA TYR A 329 -20.76 7.28 -18.04
C TYR A 329 -21.77 8.25 -17.43
N VAL A 330 -22.09 8.03 -16.17
CA VAL A 330 -22.88 8.97 -15.37
C VAL A 330 -22.01 10.18 -15.02
N ASP A 331 -22.54 11.39 -15.23
CA ASP A 331 -21.91 12.64 -14.82
C ASP A 331 -22.05 12.83 -13.29
N SER A 332 -21.35 12.00 -12.54
CA SER A 332 -21.22 12.05 -11.08
C SER A 332 -19.85 12.60 -10.68
N PRO A 333 -19.65 13.10 -9.44
CA PRO A 333 -18.33 13.48 -8.97
C PRO A 333 -17.41 12.26 -8.86
N HIS A 334 -16.34 12.19 -9.66
CA HIS A 334 -15.40 11.05 -9.68
C HIS A 334 -13.95 11.49 -9.90
N ALA A 335 -13.58 12.68 -9.42
CA ALA A 335 -12.23 13.20 -9.56
C ALA A 335 -11.22 12.25 -8.90
N TYR A 336 -10.26 11.73 -9.68
CA TYR A 336 -9.18 10.93 -9.15
C TYR A 336 -8.06 11.82 -8.62
N VAL A 337 -7.68 11.62 -7.36
CA VAL A 337 -6.43 12.17 -6.84
C VAL A 337 -5.35 11.08 -6.92
N GLN A 338 -4.22 11.40 -7.56
CA GLN A 338 -3.07 10.50 -7.57
C GLN A 338 -2.55 10.33 -6.15
N MET A 339 -2.82 9.16 -5.56
CA MET A 339 -2.36 8.79 -4.23
C MET A 339 -1.29 7.71 -4.34
N PRO A 340 -0.06 7.94 -3.82
CA PRO A 340 1.00 6.95 -3.86
C PRO A 340 0.74 5.77 -2.92
N PHE A 341 -0.06 5.97 -1.87
CA PHE A 341 -0.51 4.91 -0.95
C PHE A 341 -1.95 4.53 -1.28
N LYS A 342 -2.20 3.22 -1.40
CA LYS A 342 -3.56 2.66 -1.40
C LYS A 342 -4.05 2.59 0.05
N HIS A 343 -5.33 2.85 0.26
CA HIS A 343 -5.97 2.77 1.59
C HIS A 343 -5.19 3.53 2.69
N PRO A 344 -4.91 4.84 2.51
CA PRO A 344 -4.01 5.57 3.38
C PRO A 344 -4.53 5.75 4.82
N VAL A 345 -5.86 5.74 5.02
CA VAL A 345 -6.45 5.93 6.36
C VAL A 345 -6.28 4.66 7.19
N SER A 346 -6.65 3.50 6.65
CA SER A 346 -6.38 2.22 7.32
C SER A 346 -4.87 2.00 7.52
N GLY A 347 -4.03 2.41 6.56
CA GLY A 347 -2.58 2.38 6.72
C GLY A 347 -2.06 3.21 7.90
N ALA A 348 -2.60 4.41 8.12
CA ALA A 348 -2.23 5.27 9.24
C ALA A 348 -2.58 4.64 10.60
N ILE A 349 -3.64 3.85 10.67
CA ILE A 349 -4.04 3.08 11.86
C ILE A 349 -3.09 1.89 12.04
N VAL A 350 -2.98 1.05 11.01
CA VAL A 350 -2.26 -0.23 11.03
C VAL A 350 -0.76 -0.07 11.24
N ALA A 351 -0.14 0.97 10.68
CA ALA A 351 1.31 1.21 10.78
C ALA A 351 1.80 1.45 12.21
N CYS A 352 0.91 1.69 13.19
CA CYS A 352 1.22 1.86 14.61
C CYS A 352 2.29 2.92 14.91
N ARG A 353 2.55 3.85 13.98
CA ARG A 353 3.68 4.80 14.03
C ARG A 353 5.05 4.11 14.20
N LEU A 354 5.25 2.95 13.58
CA LEU A 354 6.51 2.19 13.60
C LEU A 354 7.45 2.56 12.45
N SER A 355 6.92 3.13 11.37
CA SER A 355 7.67 3.49 10.17
C SER A 355 8.69 4.61 10.40
N HIS A 356 9.60 4.83 9.43
CA HIS A 356 10.50 5.97 9.44
C HIS A 356 9.73 7.30 9.54
N PRO A 357 10.19 8.32 10.30
CA PRO A 357 9.43 9.55 10.53
C PRO A 357 8.98 10.27 9.25
N GLN A 358 9.80 10.29 8.21
CA GLN A 358 9.44 10.90 6.92
C GLN A 358 8.31 10.14 6.24
N TYR A 359 8.43 8.81 6.16
CA TYR A 359 7.41 7.95 5.59
C TYR A 359 6.10 8.07 6.38
N GLN A 360 6.16 8.04 7.71
CA GLN A 360 5.00 8.18 8.58
C GLN A 360 4.31 9.54 8.37
N THR A 361 5.08 10.63 8.29
CA THR A 361 4.52 11.97 8.03
C THR A 361 3.82 12.02 6.67
N SER A 362 4.42 11.40 5.65
CA SER A 362 3.81 11.27 4.32
C SER A 362 2.49 10.50 4.40
N LEU A 363 2.47 9.31 5.01
CA LEU A 363 1.26 8.49 5.15
C LEU A 363 0.13 9.24 5.89
N LEU A 364 0.44 9.90 7.01
CA LEU A 364 -0.55 10.68 7.77
C LEU A 364 -1.11 11.87 6.96
N SER A 365 -0.25 12.60 6.25
CA SER A 365 -0.67 13.70 5.38
C SER A 365 -1.59 13.21 4.25
N ARG A 366 -1.30 12.02 3.70
CA ARG A 366 -2.13 11.39 2.66
C ARG A 366 -3.45 10.86 3.18
N ALA A 367 -3.51 10.31 4.39
CA ALA A 367 -4.76 9.93 5.05
C ALA A 367 -5.70 11.14 5.19
N ILE A 368 -5.18 12.28 5.66
CA ILE A 368 -5.96 13.53 5.78
C ILE A 368 -6.40 14.04 4.40
N SER A 369 -5.50 14.01 3.41
CA SER A 369 -5.83 14.42 2.03
C SER A 369 -6.92 13.54 1.42
N TYR A 370 -6.90 12.23 1.69
CA TYR A 370 -7.92 11.29 1.25
C TYR A 370 -9.28 11.57 1.92
N LEU A 371 -9.31 11.79 3.24
CA LEU A 371 -10.53 12.16 3.97
C LEU A 371 -11.16 13.44 3.41
N ASN A 372 -10.34 14.47 3.18
CA ASN A 372 -10.79 15.73 2.59
C ASN A 372 -11.31 15.54 1.16
N HIS A 373 -10.62 14.71 0.36
CA HIS A 373 -11.04 14.39 -1.01
C HIS A 373 -12.39 13.68 -1.04
N MET A 374 -12.60 12.66 -0.20
CA MET A 374 -13.88 11.94 -0.15
C MET A 374 -15.02 12.84 0.36
N ARG A 375 -14.72 13.80 1.25
CA ARG A 375 -15.69 14.81 1.68
C ARG A 375 -16.03 15.80 0.56
N ASP A 376 -15.05 16.24 -0.21
CA ASP A 376 -15.26 17.11 -1.37
C ASP A 376 -16.10 16.42 -2.45
N LEU A 377 -15.87 15.14 -2.73
CA LEU A 377 -16.73 14.36 -3.64
C LEU A 377 -18.17 14.25 -3.13
N GLN A 378 -18.35 14.03 -1.82
CA GLN A 378 -19.68 14.03 -1.18
C GLN A 378 -20.38 15.39 -1.34
N ASP A 379 -19.68 16.49 -1.09
CA ASP A 379 -20.26 17.84 -1.12
C ASP A 379 -20.63 18.26 -2.56
N ARG A 380 -19.94 17.72 -3.57
CA ARG A 380 -20.25 17.92 -5.00
C ARG A 380 -21.46 17.11 -5.48
N LEU A 381 -21.97 16.17 -4.70
CA LEU A 381 -23.11 15.31 -5.05
C LEU A 381 -24.45 16.04 -4.82
N VAL A 382 -24.64 17.18 -5.50
CA VAL A 382 -25.81 18.07 -5.35
C VAL A 382 -26.53 18.36 -6.65
N CYS A 383 -25.88 18.12 -7.79
CA CYS A 383 -26.43 18.40 -9.11
C CYS A 383 -27.27 17.22 -9.61
N GLN A 384 -28.25 17.53 -10.46
CA GLN A 384 -28.99 16.53 -11.21
C GLN A 384 -28.01 15.61 -11.98
N MET A 385 -28.13 14.31 -11.75
CA MET A 385 -27.34 13.32 -12.48
C MET A 385 -27.86 13.13 -13.90
N GLY A 386 -26.93 13.03 -14.83
CA GLY A 386 -27.21 12.76 -16.24
C GLY A 386 -26.26 11.71 -16.78
N CYS A 387 -26.61 11.21 -17.95
CA CYS A 387 -25.79 10.31 -18.73
C CYS A 387 -24.89 11.12 -19.68
N ARG A 388 -23.67 10.65 -19.91
CA ARG A 388 -22.71 11.28 -20.83
C ARG A 388 -22.18 10.24 -21.79
N ILE A 389 -22.33 10.51 -23.09
CA ILE A 389 -21.76 9.74 -24.18
C ILE A 389 -20.55 10.55 -24.68
N GLU A 390 -19.35 10.09 -24.40
CA GLU A 390 -18.09 10.70 -24.85
C GLU A 390 -17.46 9.84 -25.94
N GLN A 391 -17.12 10.46 -27.06
CA GLN A 391 -16.38 9.84 -28.15
C GLN A 391 -15.08 10.60 -28.40
N VAL A 392 -14.06 9.87 -28.85
CA VAL A 392 -12.85 10.47 -29.41
C VAL A 392 -12.83 10.21 -30.90
N VAL A 393 -12.84 11.29 -31.67
CA VAL A 393 -12.82 11.25 -33.14
C VAL A 393 -11.46 11.69 -33.63
N ARG A 394 -10.86 10.94 -34.57
CA ARG A 394 -9.58 11.22 -35.20
C ARG A 394 -9.75 11.55 -36.68
N PHE A 395 -9.16 12.66 -37.10
CA PHE A 395 -9.07 13.14 -38.49
C PHE A 395 -7.60 13.05 -38.94
N GLU A 396 -7.31 12.42 -40.09
CA GLU A 396 -5.93 12.26 -40.62
C GLU A 396 -5.74 12.81 -42.05
N ASP A 397 -6.76 12.75 -42.91
CA ASP A 397 -6.65 13.17 -44.32
C ASP A 397 -7.41 14.46 -44.62
N GLU A 398 -8.69 14.53 -44.23
CA GLU A 398 -9.54 15.72 -44.33
C GLU A 398 -9.78 16.28 -42.92
N ILE A 399 -8.95 17.25 -42.54
CA ILE A 399 -9.05 17.88 -41.22
C ILE A 399 -10.01 19.06 -41.32
N PRO A 400 -11.17 19.02 -40.63
CA PRO A 400 -12.13 20.12 -40.65
C PRO A 400 -11.55 21.37 -39.96
N MET A 401 -11.82 22.54 -40.56
CA MET A 401 -11.43 23.84 -40.00
C MET A 401 -12.25 24.21 -38.77
N LEU A 402 -13.51 23.79 -38.76
CA LEU A 402 -14.48 24.05 -37.71
C LEU A 402 -15.02 22.72 -37.22
N ILE A 403 -14.95 22.48 -35.92
CA ILE A 403 -15.42 21.24 -35.31
C ILE A 403 -16.53 21.60 -34.32
N ASP A 404 -17.78 21.35 -34.73
CA ASP A 404 -18.96 21.52 -33.87
C ASP A 404 -19.30 20.18 -33.20
N PRO A 405 -19.23 20.07 -31.86
CA PRO A 405 -19.51 18.82 -31.17
C PRO A 405 -20.91 18.28 -31.45
N SER A 406 -21.90 19.13 -31.71
CA SER A 406 -23.29 18.71 -31.96
C SER A 406 -23.47 18.01 -33.31
N ALA A 407 -22.65 18.34 -34.31
CA ALA A 407 -22.70 17.74 -35.64
C ALA A 407 -22.23 16.27 -35.64
N HIS A 408 -21.51 15.84 -34.61
CA HIS A 408 -20.97 14.49 -34.48
C HIS A 408 -21.87 13.54 -33.66
N PHE A 409 -23.11 13.94 -33.36
CA PHE A 409 -24.11 13.05 -32.74
C PHE A 409 -25.41 13.07 -33.54
N ASP A 410 -25.84 11.92 -34.05
CA ASP A 410 -27.15 11.80 -34.69
C ASP A 410 -28.24 11.66 -33.63
N LEU A 411 -28.87 12.79 -33.28
CA LEU A 411 -29.96 12.83 -32.32
C LEU A 411 -31.16 11.97 -32.74
N LYS A 412 -31.40 11.73 -34.03
CA LYS A 412 -32.51 10.85 -34.45
C LYS A 412 -32.20 9.40 -34.09
N SER A 413 -30.99 8.95 -34.38
CA SER A 413 -30.52 7.62 -33.98
C SER A 413 -30.46 7.47 -32.47
N LEU A 414 -30.07 8.52 -31.72
CA LEU A 414 -30.08 8.50 -30.25
C LEU A 414 -31.50 8.40 -29.70
N HIS A 415 -32.46 9.17 -30.24
CA HIS A 415 -33.85 9.06 -29.84
C HIS A 415 -34.42 7.67 -30.14
N PHE A 416 -34.11 7.11 -31.32
CA PHE A 416 -34.52 5.76 -31.67
C PHE A 416 -33.93 4.73 -30.69
N LEU A 417 -32.64 4.83 -30.38
CA LEU A 417 -31.99 3.94 -29.41
C LEU A 417 -32.64 4.00 -28.03
N ILE A 418 -32.96 5.20 -27.51
CA ILE A 418 -33.63 5.38 -26.20
C ILE A 418 -35.09 4.87 -26.23
N ALA A 419 -35.77 4.98 -27.36
CA ALA A 419 -37.15 4.50 -27.51
C ALA A 419 -37.23 2.97 -27.61
N GLU A 420 -36.25 2.33 -28.27
CA GLU A 420 -36.26 0.88 -28.51
C GLU A 420 -35.53 0.08 -27.43
N ARG A 421 -34.55 0.68 -26.75
CA ARG A 421 -33.69 -0.01 -25.78
C ARG A 421 -33.76 0.65 -24.40
N PRO A 422 -33.88 -0.14 -23.32
CA PRO A 422 -33.98 0.41 -21.97
C PRO A 422 -32.61 0.77 -21.38
N ILE A 423 -31.93 1.71 -22.02
CA ILE A 423 -30.57 2.13 -21.66
C ILE A 423 -30.53 3.12 -20.50
N LEU A 424 -31.69 3.62 -20.05
CA LEU A 424 -31.82 4.59 -18.97
C LEU A 424 -32.39 3.95 -17.70
N LEU A 425 -31.82 4.33 -16.56
CA LEU A 425 -32.25 3.99 -15.21
C LEU A 425 -32.65 5.30 -14.49
N PRO A 426 -33.95 5.64 -14.43
CA PRO A 426 -34.43 6.89 -13.87
C PRO A 426 -34.67 6.82 -12.35
N PHE A 427 -34.55 7.96 -11.68
CA PHE A 427 -35.02 8.17 -10.30
C PHE A 427 -35.70 9.52 -10.21
N LYS A 428 -36.95 9.57 -9.74
CA LYS A 428 -37.71 10.80 -9.56
C LYS A 428 -37.74 11.16 -8.07
N ASN A 429 -37.27 12.35 -7.71
CA ASN A 429 -37.40 12.83 -6.33
C ASN A 429 -38.87 13.04 -5.97
N THR A 430 -39.20 12.72 -4.73
CA THR A 430 -40.50 12.97 -4.11
C THR A 430 -40.76 14.48 -3.97
N VAL A 431 -42.01 14.86 -3.70
CA VAL A 431 -42.39 16.28 -3.48
C VAL A 431 -41.65 16.91 -2.30
N SER A 432 -41.25 16.11 -1.31
CA SER A 432 -40.41 16.56 -0.18
C SER A 432 -38.92 16.68 -0.51
N GLY A 433 -38.51 16.31 -1.73
CA GLY A 433 -37.13 16.33 -2.17
C GLY A 433 -36.30 15.11 -1.75
N GLU A 434 -36.91 14.06 -1.18
CA GLU A 434 -36.25 12.77 -0.90
C GLU A 434 -36.16 11.91 -2.17
N GLY A 435 -35.11 11.10 -2.31
CA GLY A 435 -34.84 10.27 -3.49
C GLY A 435 -33.40 9.76 -3.54
N LEU A 436 -32.87 9.55 -4.76
CA LEU A 436 -31.52 8.98 -4.96
C LEU A 436 -30.41 9.82 -4.30
N LEU A 437 -30.35 11.12 -4.61
CA LEU A 437 -29.26 11.98 -4.11
C LEU A 437 -29.25 12.09 -2.58
N PRO A 438 -30.38 12.36 -1.88
CA PRO A 438 -30.43 12.36 -0.43
C PRO A 438 -29.96 11.06 0.21
N VAL A 439 -30.37 9.89 -0.32
CA VAL A 439 -29.93 8.59 0.19
C VAL A 439 -28.43 8.40 -0.01
N LEU A 440 -27.91 8.64 -1.22
CA LEU A 440 -26.47 8.56 -1.50
C LEU A 440 -25.66 9.49 -0.59
N ARG A 441 -26.12 10.72 -0.36
CA ARG A 441 -25.46 11.67 0.54
C ARG A 441 -25.45 11.16 1.99
N LYS A 442 -26.54 10.56 2.48
CA LYS A 442 -26.61 9.94 3.82
C LYS A 442 -25.64 8.76 3.93
N VAL A 443 -25.55 7.91 2.91
CA VAL A 443 -24.63 6.76 2.85
C VAL A 443 -23.16 7.19 2.79
N ILE A 444 -22.79 8.08 1.86
CA ILE A 444 -21.42 8.57 1.72
C ILE A 444 -20.99 9.33 2.98
N ARG A 445 -21.90 10.12 3.57
CA ARG A 445 -21.64 10.78 4.86
C ARG A 445 -21.32 9.77 5.94
N TYR A 446 -22.12 8.71 6.06
CA TYR A 446 -21.86 7.66 7.04
C TYR A 446 -20.48 7.03 6.84
N LEU A 447 -20.12 6.66 5.61
CA LEU A 447 -18.81 6.07 5.30
C LEU A 447 -17.65 7.02 5.63
N THR A 448 -17.75 8.29 5.22
CA THR A 448 -16.70 9.29 5.44
C THR A 448 -16.58 9.71 6.91
N ASP A 449 -17.70 9.92 7.60
CA ASP A 449 -17.73 10.27 9.03
C ASP A 449 -17.21 9.08 9.87
N THR A 450 -17.57 7.85 9.51
CA THR A 450 -17.02 6.62 10.12
C THR A 450 -15.52 6.52 9.91
N LEU A 451 -15.05 6.65 8.66
CA LEU A 451 -13.62 6.58 8.35
C LEU A 451 -12.81 7.66 9.09
N LYS A 452 -13.36 8.87 9.18
CA LYS A 452 -12.78 9.98 9.95
C LYS A 452 -12.75 9.67 11.44
N GLN A 453 -13.82 9.10 11.99
CA GLN A 453 -13.87 8.69 13.39
C GLN A 453 -12.79 7.65 13.68
N GLU A 454 -12.74 6.54 12.93
CA GLU A 454 -11.74 5.48 13.12
C GLU A 454 -10.31 6.03 13.02
N TYR A 455 -10.06 6.95 12.08
CA TYR A 455 -8.77 7.64 11.97
C TYR A 455 -8.39 8.37 13.27
N TYR A 456 -9.25 9.26 13.78
CA TYR A 456 -8.91 10.07 14.95
C TYR A 456 -8.90 9.27 16.26
N THR A 457 -9.71 8.22 16.38
CA THR A 457 -9.78 7.40 17.60
C THR A 457 -8.67 6.34 17.65
N SER A 458 -8.20 5.85 16.51
CA SER A 458 -7.30 4.70 16.44
C SER A 458 -5.98 4.98 15.72
N GLU A 459 -5.67 6.25 15.45
CA GLU A 459 -4.40 6.64 14.82
C GLU A 459 -3.19 6.07 15.58
N GLY A 460 -2.40 5.23 14.91
CA GLY A 460 -1.24 4.59 15.51
C GLY A 460 -1.54 3.57 16.60
N VAL A 461 -2.80 3.12 16.72
CA VAL A 461 -3.27 2.03 17.59
C VAL A 461 -4.10 1.07 16.73
N ALA A 462 -3.45 0.05 16.18
CA ALA A 462 -4.08 -0.86 15.23
C ALA A 462 -5.02 -1.87 15.90
N ARG A 463 -6.23 -1.45 16.28
CA ARG A 463 -7.29 -2.38 16.71
C ARG A 463 -7.89 -3.10 15.51
N PHE A 464 -8.31 -4.35 15.68
CA PHE A 464 -8.85 -5.20 14.63
C PHE A 464 -10.06 -4.56 13.95
N ASP A 465 -11.08 -4.24 14.74
CA ASP A 465 -12.31 -3.62 14.24
C ASP A 465 -12.03 -2.29 13.53
N ALA A 466 -11.29 -1.38 14.18
CA ALA A 466 -10.98 -0.08 13.60
C ALA A 466 -10.19 -0.18 12.28
N SER A 467 -9.21 -1.09 12.22
CA SER A 467 -8.36 -1.28 11.04
C SER A 467 -9.17 -1.82 9.85
N TRP A 468 -9.96 -2.87 10.07
CA TRP A 468 -10.75 -3.48 9.00
C TRP A 468 -11.97 -2.65 8.60
N LYS A 469 -12.61 -1.98 9.55
CA LYS A 469 -13.73 -1.06 9.27
C LYS A 469 -13.27 0.15 8.46
N ALA A 470 -12.10 0.71 8.78
CA ALA A 470 -11.49 1.77 7.96
C ALA A 470 -11.19 1.27 6.55
N PHE A 471 -10.57 0.09 6.41
CA PHE A 471 -10.26 -0.52 5.11
C PHE A 471 -11.52 -0.80 4.29
N GLN A 472 -12.57 -1.34 4.91
CA GLN A 472 -13.88 -1.57 4.29
C GLN A 472 -14.53 -0.27 3.81
N CYS A 473 -14.47 0.81 4.61
CA CYS A 473 -15.01 2.11 4.20
C CYS A 473 -14.24 2.71 3.01
N GLU A 474 -12.91 2.57 2.97
CA GLU A 474 -12.10 2.98 1.81
C GLU A 474 -12.52 2.20 0.56
N LEU A 475 -12.65 0.87 0.64
CA LEU A 475 -13.14 0.05 -0.47
C LEU A 475 -14.56 0.41 -0.91
N ALA A 476 -15.47 0.67 0.04
CA ALA A 476 -16.84 1.05 -0.26
C ALA A 476 -16.92 2.40 -1.00
N LEU A 477 -16.12 3.39 -0.58
CA LEU A 477 -16.03 4.70 -1.25
C LEU A 477 -15.41 4.57 -2.64
N GLU A 478 -14.40 3.70 -2.80
CA GLU A 478 -13.79 3.41 -4.09
C GLU A 478 -14.77 2.72 -5.06
N GLU A 479 -15.49 1.68 -4.61
CA GLU A 479 -16.53 1.03 -5.40
C GLU A 479 -17.67 2.01 -5.76
N LEU A 480 -18.05 2.90 -4.84
CA LEU A 480 -19.09 3.90 -5.09
C LEU A 480 -18.69 4.94 -6.14
N PHE A 481 -17.53 5.58 -6.02
CA PHE A 481 -17.12 6.67 -6.91
C PHE A 481 -16.39 6.20 -8.18
N TYR A 482 -15.70 5.07 -8.11
CA TYR A 482 -14.82 4.58 -9.17
C TYR A 482 -15.28 3.25 -9.78
N GLY A 483 -16.29 2.60 -9.19
CA GLY A 483 -16.84 1.33 -9.66
C GLY A 483 -15.99 0.10 -9.36
N ARG A 484 -14.85 0.28 -8.68
CA ARG A 484 -13.90 -0.78 -8.32
C ARG A 484 -12.90 -0.32 -7.26
N PRO A 485 -12.22 -1.26 -6.57
CA PRO A 485 -11.08 -0.93 -5.72
C PRO A 485 -9.94 -0.33 -6.54
N LEU A 486 -9.21 0.62 -5.96
CA LEU A 486 -8.05 1.25 -6.58
C LEU A 486 -6.86 0.30 -6.74
N SER A 487 -6.86 -0.84 -6.06
CA SER A 487 -5.85 -1.88 -6.14
C SER A 487 -6.49 -3.20 -6.58
N PRO A 488 -6.04 -3.83 -7.69
CA PRO A 488 -6.61 -5.07 -8.19
C PRO A 488 -6.49 -6.25 -7.21
N LEU A 489 -5.52 -6.18 -6.30
CA LEU A 489 -5.30 -7.19 -5.28
C LEU A 489 -6.43 -7.25 -4.25
N ASP A 490 -7.25 -6.19 -4.17
CA ASP A 490 -8.31 -6.07 -3.17
C ASP A 490 -9.65 -6.61 -3.65
N PHE A 491 -9.74 -7.11 -4.89
CA PHE A 491 -10.99 -7.64 -5.44
C PHE A 491 -11.60 -8.72 -4.55
N GLN A 492 -10.81 -9.70 -4.09
CA GLN A 492 -11.33 -10.76 -3.22
C GLN A 492 -11.76 -10.21 -1.84
N LEU A 493 -11.05 -9.20 -1.34
CA LEU A 493 -11.40 -8.55 -0.07
C LEU A 493 -12.66 -7.71 -0.21
N SER A 494 -12.88 -7.00 -1.31
CA SER A 494 -14.12 -6.26 -1.56
C SER A 494 -15.32 -7.21 -1.68
N VAL A 495 -15.13 -8.41 -2.26
CA VAL A 495 -16.17 -9.46 -2.24
C VAL A 495 -16.49 -9.89 -0.80
N SER A 496 -15.49 -10.30 -0.02
CA SER A 496 -15.67 -10.78 1.36
C SER A 496 -16.22 -9.71 2.31
N LEU A 497 -15.80 -8.45 2.14
CA LEU A 497 -16.27 -7.29 2.90
C LEU A 497 -17.62 -6.77 2.38
N GLY A 498 -18.19 -7.40 1.35
CA GLY A 498 -19.52 -7.12 0.85
C GLY A 498 -19.64 -5.88 -0.03
N THR A 499 -18.56 -5.15 -0.31
CA THR A 499 -18.61 -3.86 -1.04
C THR A 499 -18.67 -4.04 -2.56
N ASN A 500 -18.30 -5.21 -3.08
CA ASN A 500 -18.14 -5.42 -4.51
C ASN A 500 -19.47 -5.51 -5.28
N THR A 501 -19.54 -4.79 -6.39
CA THR A 501 -20.77 -4.74 -7.20
C THR A 501 -20.92 -5.88 -8.22
N VAL A 502 -19.87 -6.66 -8.48
CA VAL A 502 -19.84 -7.62 -9.61
C VAL A 502 -20.04 -9.07 -9.18
N SER A 503 -19.44 -9.48 -8.07
CA SER A 503 -19.52 -10.86 -7.61
C SER A 503 -20.84 -11.13 -6.91
N ASP A 504 -21.53 -12.17 -7.37
CA ASP A 504 -22.70 -12.80 -6.75
C ASP A 504 -22.53 -13.19 -5.26
N LYS A 505 -21.29 -13.34 -4.79
CA LYS A 505 -20.95 -13.62 -3.39
C LYS A 505 -20.85 -12.37 -2.53
N SER A 506 -20.88 -11.19 -3.13
CA SER A 506 -20.78 -9.92 -2.41
C SER A 506 -22.17 -9.39 -2.05
N LEU A 507 -22.29 -8.81 -0.85
CA LEU A 507 -23.53 -8.26 -0.36
C LEU A 507 -24.06 -7.15 -1.28
N THR A 508 -23.21 -6.22 -1.74
CA THR A 508 -23.62 -5.16 -2.67
C THR A 508 -24.28 -5.71 -3.94
N ASN A 509 -23.71 -6.76 -4.53
CA ASN A 509 -24.29 -7.37 -5.73
C ASN A 509 -25.65 -8.00 -5.41
N GLN A 510 -25.74 -8.84 -4.37
CA GLN A 510 -26.98 -9.53 -3.99
C GLN A 510 -28.14 -8.58 -3.72
N ARG A 511 -27.83 -7.41 -3.15
CA ARG A 511 -28.84 -6.41 -2.76
C ARG A 511 -29.15 -5.39 -3.85
N GLY A 512 -28.35 -5.32 -4.92
CA GLY A 512 -28.47 -4.32 -5.99
C GLY A 512 -27.94 -2.91 -5.63
N PHE A 513 -27.65 -2.64 -4.36
CA PHE A 513 -27.13 -1.38 -3.82
C PHE A 513 -26.03 -1.65 -2.79
N LEU A 514 -25.13 -0.68 -2.58
CA LEU A 514 -23.96 -0.80 -1.71
C LEU A 514 -24.31 -1.39 -0.34
N GLY A 515 -23.64 -2.50 0.00
CA GLY A 515 -23.75 -3.19 1.28
C GLY A 515 -22.39 -3.40 1.94
N LEU A 516 -22.40 -3.61 3.26
CA LEU A 516 -21.22 -3.93 4.05
C LEU A 516 -21.42 -5.28 4.76
N ALA A 517 -20.62 -6.28 4.43
CA ALA A 517 -20.61 -7.53 5.17
C ALA A 517 -19.86 -7.33 6.52
N PRO A 518 -20.05 -8.22 7.52
CA PRO A 518 -19.22 -8.22 8.71
C PRO A 518 -17.73 -8.30 8.32
N HIS A 519 -16.91 -7.39 8.87
CA HIS A 519 -15.48 -7.35 8.53
C HIS A 519 -14.71 -8.60 8.93
N SER A 520 -15.24 -9.38 9.88
CA SER A 520 -14.75 -10.72 10.22
C SER A 520 -14.81 -11.72 9.06
N ASN A 521 -15.56 -11.46 7.98
CA ASN A 521 -15.57 -12.32 6.80
C ASN A 521 -14.26 -12.24 5.99
N ALA A 522 -13.46 -11.18 6.16
CA ALA A 522 -12.22 -11.01 5.42
C ALA A 522 -11.07 -11.87 5.96
N THR A 523 -11.17 -12.35 7.21
CA THR A 523 -10.11 -13.12 7.86
C THR A 523 -10.67 -14.04 8.95
N SER A 524 -10.16 -15.27 9.02
CA SER A 524 -10.52 -16.23 10.08
C SER A 524 -9.85 -15.94 11.43
N GLU A 525 -8.83 -15.08 11.43
CA GLU A 525 -8.02 -14.72 12.60
C GLU A 525 -7.98 -13.20 12.81
N GLU A 526 -7.70 -12.74 14.03
CA GLU A 526 -7.49 -11.32 14.34
C GLU A 526 -6.16 -10.81 13.76
N THR A 527 -6.13 -10.61 12.45
CA THR A 527 -4.96 -10.14 11.70
C THR A 527 -5.19 -8.73 11.15
N THR A 528 -4.11 -8.06 10.74
CA THR A 528 -4.20 -6.76 10.05
C THR A 528 -4.74 -6.93 8.63
N PRO A 529 -5.33 -5.86 8.04
CA PRO A 529 -5.47 -5.79 6.58
C PRO A 529 -4.09 -5.90 5.87
N PRO A 530 -4.05 -6.17 4.56
CA PRO A 530 -2.81 -6.52 3.88
C PRO A 530 -1.72 -5.44 3.94
N LEU A 531 -0.59 -5.75 4.58
CA LEU A 531 0.48 -4.76 4.81
C LEU A 531 1.24 -4.31 3.56
N HIS A 532 1.10 -5.04 2.45
CA HIS A 532 1.80 -4.78 1.19
C HIS A 532 1.35 -3.48 0.50
N HIS A 533 0.20 -2.91 0.87
CA HIS A 533 -0.24 -1.59 0.43
C HIS A 533 0.63 -0.45 0.96
N TRP A 534 1.28 -0.67 2.11
CA TRP A 534 2.02 0.39 2.80
C TRP A 534 3.51 0.08 2.85
N THR A 535 3.91 -1.18 3.05
CA THR A 535 5.32 -1.52 3.15
C THR A 535 5.68 -2.81 2.41
N ARG A 536 6.80 -2.75 1.69
CA ARG A 536 7.51 -3.92 1.15
C ARG A 536 8.67 -4.37 2.05
N ASP A 537 8.99 -3.58 3.08
CA ASP A 537 10.01 -3.93 4.06
C ASP A 537 9.46 -5.01 5.01
N GLU A 538 9.96 -6.24 4.84
CA GLU A 538 9.64 -7.40 5.68
C GLU A 538 9.94 -7.15 7.16
N LEU A 539 10.93 -6.33 7.49
CA LEU A 539 11.19 -5.96 8.89
C LEU A 539 10.06 -5.10 9.45
N GLN A 540 9.53 -4.14 8.67
CA GLN A 540 8.39 -3.33 9.12
C GLN A 540 7.12 -4.17 9.25
N LYS A 541 6.84 -5.07 8.29
CA LYS A 541 5.69 -5.99 8.37
C LYS A 541 5.70 -6.79 9.66
N MET A 542 6.84 -7.45 9.93
CA MET A 542 7.05 -8.22 11.15
C MET A 542 6.86 -7.37 12.43
N ARG A 543 7.32 -6.11 12.44
CA ARG A 543 7.12 -5.21 13.61
C ARG A 543 5.65 -4.86 13.83
N ILE A 544 4.90 -4.63 12.75
CA ILE A 544 3.46 -4.36 12.81
C ILE A 544 2.71 -5.61 13.31
N GLU A 545 2.96 -6.77 12.72
CA GLU A 545 2.35 -8.05 13.13
C GLU A 545 2.63 -8.38 14.60
N ARG A 546 3.82 -8.06 15.11
CA ARG A 546 4.18 -8.26 16.52
C ARG A 546 3.41 -7.36 17.47
N ILE A 547 3.22 -6.10 17.13
CA ILE A 547 2.55 -5.14 18.03
C ILE A 547 1.02 -5.27 17.94
N PHE A 548 0.49 -5.82 16.84
CA PHE A 548 -0.94 -5.89 16.60
C PHE A 548 -1.74 -6.65 17.68
N PRO A 549 -1.30 -7.83 18.18
CA PRO A 549 -1.98 -8.49 19.30
C PRO A 549 -1.99 -7.66 20.59
N LEU A 550 -0.93 -6.90 20.86
CA LEU A 550 -0.89 -6.00 22.01
C LEU A 550 -1.96 -4.92 21.90
N CYS A 551 -2.17 -4.37 20.68
CA CYS A 551 -3.19 -3.35 20.43
C CYS A 551 -4.61 -3.84 20.77
N GLN A 552 -4.91 -5.15 20.58
CA GLN A 552 -6.22 -5.72 20.89
C GLN A 552 -6.50 -5.79 22.40
N VAL A 553 -5.45 -5.97 23.21
CA VAL A 553 -5.58 -6.18 24.67
C VAL A 553 -5.25 -4.93 25.50
N LEU A 554 -5.18 -3.75 24.88
CA LEU A 554 -4.89 -2.50 25.59
C LEU A 554 -5.96 -2.11 26.61
N ASP A 555 -7.19 -2.60 26.47
CA ASP A 555 -8.28 -2.36 27.42
C ASP A 555 -8.46 -3.49 28.45
N ALA A 556 -7.71 -4.60 28.32
CA ALA A 556 -7.84 -5.78 29.18
C ALA A 556 -7.26 -5.57 30.60
N ALA A 557 -7.27 -6.59 31.46
CA ALA A 557 -6.59 -6.51 32.75
C ALA A 557 -5.05 -6.33 32.57
N PRO A 558 -4.34 -5.69 33.52
CA PRO A 558 -2.89 -5.48 33.40
C PRO A 558 -2.07 -6.78 33.23
N SER A 559 -2.55 -7.92 33.75
CA SER A 559 -1.94 -9.24 33.52
C SER A 559 -1.94 -9.64 32.04
N VAL A 560 -3.08 -9.47 31.35
CA VAL A 560 -3.24 -9.80 29.93
C VAL A 560 -2.44 -8.85 29.04
N THR A 561 -2.53 -7.54 29.30
CA THR A 561 -1.73 -6.54 28.58
C THR A 561 -0.23 -6.77 28.81
N GLY A 562 0.14 -7.13 30.04
CA GLY A 562 1.50 -7.50 30.43
C GLY A 562 2.04 -8.69 29.66
N ALA A 563 1.27 -9.77 29.59
CA ALA A 563 1.62 -10.97 28.83
C ALA A 563 1.90 -10.64 27.35
N ALA A 564 0.99 -9.89 26.70
CA ALA A 564 1.19 -9.44 25.32
C ALA A 564 2.43 -8.53 25.16
N LEU A 565 2.66 -7.61 26.10
CA LEU A 565 3.83 -6.72 26.10
C LEU A 565 5.15 -7.52 26.22
N ILE A 566 5.19 -8.57 27.02
CA ILE A 566 6.36 -9.47 27.13
C ILE A 566 6.57 -10.24 25.83
N ARG A 567 5.51 -10.68 25.14
CA ARG A 567 5.63 -11.32 23.83
C ARG A 567 6.24 -10.40 22.79
N VAL A 568 5.90 -9.09 22.79
CA VAL A 568 6.57 -8.08 21.93
C VAL A 568 8.07 -7.99 22.25
N LEU A 569 8.45 -7.95 23.54
CA LEU A 569 9.85 -7.94 23.98
C LEU A 569 10.61 -9.18 23.51
N LEU A 570 10.04 -10.36 23.73
CA LEU A 570 10.61 -11.63 23.28
C LEU A 570 10.77 -11.65 21.75
N GLY A 571 9.79 -11.13 21.00
CA GLY A 571 9.89 -10.97 19.55
C GLY A 571 11.12 -10.15 19.12
N ASP A 572 11.37 -9.02 19.79
CA ASP A 572 12.56 -8.19 19.53
C ASP A 572 13.87 -8.93 19.86
N LEU A 573 13.90 -9.68 20.96
CA LEU A 573 15.10 -10.43 21.39
C LEU A 573 15.43 -11.62 20.48
N TYR A 574 14.41 -12.40 20.11
CA TYR A 574 14.60 -13.61 19.31
C TYR A 574 14.80 -13.36 17.82
N LYS A 575 14.54 -12.14 17.31
CA LYS A 575 14.76 -11.64 15.93
C LYS A 575 14.34 -12.62 14.81
N ARG A 576 13.42 -12.23 13.91
CA ARG A 576 12.98 -13.04 12.75
C ARG A 576 12.41 -14.45 13.06
N ASN A 577 12.57 -15.00 14.27
CA ASN A 577 11.86 -16.21 14.69
C ASN A 577 10.38 -15.89 14.89
N THR A 578 9.54 -16.55 14.09
CA THR A 578 8.08 -16.49 14.15
C THR A 578 7.52 -17.31 15.32
N GLU A 579 8.24 -18.35 15.75
CA GLU A 579 7.84 -19.19 16.88
C GLU A 579 8.65 -18.83 18.13
N LEU A 580 8.00 -18.13 19.08
CA LEU A 580 8.58 -17.89 20.40
C LEU A 580 8.49 -19.18 21.22
N PRO A 581 9.61 -19.69 21.80
CA PRO A 581 9.61 -20.93 22.57
C PRO A 581 9.06 -20.69 24.00
N LEU A 582 7.82 -20.22 24.12
CA LEU A 582 7.20 -19.81 25.38
C LEU A 582 7.16 -20.98 26.38
N SER A 583 6.80 -22.19 25.93
CA SER A 583 6.75 -23.39 26.78
C SER A 583 8.12 -23.73 27.39
N SER A 584 9.20 -23.52 26.66
CA SER A 584 10.56 -23.75 27.15
C SER A 584 10.94 -22.78 28.28
N LEU A 585 10.35 -21.59 28.33
CA LEU A 585 10.59 -20.59 29.38
C LEU A 585 9.85 -20.91 30.70
N CYS A 586 8.82 -21.76 30.64
CA CYS A 586 8.00 -22.18 31.78
C CYS A 586 8.41 -23.56 32.35
N GLY A 587 9.34 -24.28 31.73
CA GLY A 587 9.73 -25.63 32.12
C GLY A 587 10.56 -25.71 33.41
N ASP A 588 10.82 -26.94 33.88
CA ASP A 588 11.64 -27.21 35.06
C ASP A 588 13.15 -27.01 34.80
N SER A 589 13.57 -26.94 33.54
CA SER A 589 14.96 -26.76 33.12
C SER A 589 15.10 -25.61 32.10
N PRO A 590 16.23 -24.87 32.13
CA PRO A 590 16.43 -23.72 31.26
C PRO A 590 16.58 -24.16 29.79
N PRO A 591 16.06 -23.39 28.80
CA PRO A 591 16.22 -23.70 27.38
C PRO A 591 17.67 -23.67 26.89
N GLY A 592 18.54 -23.00 27.63
CA GLY A 592 19.95 -22.84 27.32
C GLY A 592 20.77 -22.75 28.60
N ARG A 593 21.88 -22.01 28.54
CA ARG A 593 22.81 -21.90 29.66
C ARG A 593 22.24 -20.97 30.73
N LEU A 594 22.03 -21.50 31.94
CA LEU A 594 21.63 -20.70 33.09
C LEU A 594 22.86 -19.97 33.67
N ILE A 595 22.77 -18.65 33.82
CA ILE A 595 23.88 -17.81 34.32
C ILE A 595 23.58 -17.08 35.63
N GLY A 596 22.36 -17.20 36.17
CA GLY A 596 22.02 -16.58 37.44
C GLY A 596 20.52 -16.39 37.63
N ALA A 597 20.16 -15.51 38.56
CA ALA A 597 18.79 -15.11 38.84
C ALA A 597 18.61 -13.60 38.79
N LEU A 598 17.37 -13.17 38.61
CA LEU A 598 17.01 -11.76 38.56
C LEU A 598 15.62 -11.55 39.18
N SER A 599 15.49 -10.57 40.08
CA SER A 599 14.22 -10.19 40.70
C SER A 599 13.32 -9.48 39.67
N LEU A 600 12.09 -9.96 39.53
CA LEU A 600 11.12 -9.39 38.59
C LEU A 600 10.83 -7.91 38.88
N GLU A 601 10.84 -7.50 40.14
CA GLU A 601 10.59 -6.12 40.56
C GLU A 601 11.62 -5.15 39.98
N GLU A 602 12.91 -5.48 40.10
CA GLU A 602 14.00 -4.68 39.53
C GLU A 602 14.02 -4.78 38.00
N PHE A 603 13.74 -5.97 37.45
CA PHE A 603 13.73 -6.18 36.02
C PHE A 603 12.66 -5.37 35.29
N CYS A 604 11.43 -5.44 35.79
CA CYS A 604 10.28 -4.79 35.18
C CYS A 604 10.45 -3.28 35.26
N LYS A 605 11.01 -2.76 36.36
CA LYS A 605 11.36 -1.35 36.50
C LYS A 605 12.40 -0.92 35.46
N ASP A 606 13.43 -1.73 35.27
CA ASP A 606 14.46 -1.49 34.25
C ASP A 606 13.87 -1.51 32.83
N LEU A 607 13.02 -2.49 32.50
CA LEU A 607 12.32 -2.59 31.21
C LEU A 607 11.38 -1.41 30.97
N ALA A 608 10.66 -0.96 32.01
CA ALA A 608 9.75 0.17 31.93
C ALA A 608 10.49 1.50 31.70
N THR A 609 11.65 1.70 32.33
CA THR A 609 12.31 3.02 32.39
C THR A 609 13.50 3.19 31.45
N LYS A 610 14.23 2.13 31.09
CA LYS A 610 15.45 2.27 30.28
C LYS A 610 15.14 2.55 28.82
N ASP A 611 15.86 3.53 28.25
CA ASP A 611 15.85 3.83 26.82
C ASP A 611 16.97 3.04 26.11
N SER A 612 16.75 1.75 25.93
CA SER A 612 17.70 0.83 25.28
C SER A 612 17.07 0.05 24.15
N PHE A 613 15.94 0.54 23.64
CA PHE A 613 15.17 -0.11 22.57
C PHE A 613 15.04 0.81 21.35
N PRO A 614 16.17 1.27 20.76
CA PRO A 614 16.10 2.10 19.56
C PRO A 614 15.49 1.32 18.39
N ALA A 615 15.01 2.05 17.37
CA ALA A 615 14.61 1.43 16.11
C ALA A 615 15.73 0.50 15.58
N PRO A 616 15.38 -0.69 15.05
CA PRO A 616 14.06 -1.17 14.67
C PRO A 616 13.33 -2.00 15.75
N ASN A 617 13.61 -1.82 17.04
CA ASN A 617 12.84 -2.52 18.09
C ASN A 617 11.39 -2.02 18.16
N THR A 618 10.47 -2.90 18.53
CA THR A 618 9.03 -2.66 18.63
C THR A 618 8.62 -2.34 20.06
N PHE A 619 9.33 -2.90 21.05
CA PHE A 619 9.03 -2.79 22.47
C PHE A 619 8.97 -1.34 22.98
N ALA A 620 9.84 -0.45 22.47
CA ALA A 620 9.79 0.97 22.82
C ALA A 620 8.42 1.59 22.51
N ARG A 621 7.88 1.31 21.32
CA ARG A 621 6.57 1.79 20.90
C ARG A 621 5.45 1.12 21.70
N ALA A 622 5.57 -0.18 21.97
CA ALA A 622 4.62 -0.93 22.78
C ALA A 622 4.42 -0.33 24.18
N ARG A 623 5.51 0.07 24.87
CA ARG A 623 5.42 0.76 26.17
C ARG A 623 4.60 2.05 26.08
N ILE A 624 4.88 2.87 25.07
CA ILE A 624 4.14 4.13 24.84
C ILE A 624 2.65 3.86 24.63
N LEU A 625 2.27 2.77 23.96
CA LEU A 625 0.86 2.40 23.78
C LEU A 625 0.18 2.03 25.10
N VAL A 626 0.86 1.26 25.95
CA VAL A 626 0.35 0.88 27.28
C VAL A 626 0.19 2.11 28.18
N GLU A 627 1.16 3.03 28.18
CA GLU A 627 1.06 4.30 28.91
C GLU A 627 -0.11 5.15 28.41
N LYS A 628 -0.28 5.26 27.09
CA LYS A 628 -1.40 5.99 26.48
C LYS A 628 -2.76 5.39 26.81
N ALA A 629 -2.84 4.08 27.06
CA ALA A 629 -4.03 3.41 27.54
C ALA A 629 -4.29 3.65 29.05
N GLY A 630 -3.50 4.51 29.72
CA GLY A 630 -3.67 4.85 31.13
C GLY A 630 -3.13 3.81 32.10
N LYS A 631 -2.28 2.89 31.65
CA LYS A 631 -1.74 1.79 32.47
C LYS A 631 -0.29 2.03 32.84
N ASP A 632 0.08 1.63 34.05
CA ASP A 632 1.48 1.59 34.48
C ASP A 632 2.20 0.41 33.84
N VAL A 633 3.22 0.71 33.04
CA VAL A 633 4.00 -0.30 32.29
C VAL A 633 4.69 -1.29 33.22
N ASN A 634 5.23 -0.81 34.35
CA ASN A 634 5.94 -1.66 35.30
C ASN A 634 4.99 -2.70 35.94
N SER A 635 3.81 -2.26 36.40
CA SER A 635 2.76 -3.13 36.93
C SER A 635 2.27 -4.15 35.90
N CYS A 636 2.05 -3.71 34.65
CA CYS A 636 1.67 -4.63 33.56
C CYS A 636 2.73 -5.70 33.35
N LEU A 637 4.01 -5.32 33.22
CA LEU A 637 5.10 -6.30 33.04
C LEU A 637 5.16 -7.31 34.19
N LEU A 638 5.10 -6.84 35.44
CA LEU A 638 5.18 -7.71 36.61
C LEU A 638 4.02 -8.72 36.65
N GLN A 639 2.78 -8.26 36.42
CA GLN A 639 1.62 -9.14 36.35
C GLN A 639 1.67 -10.09 35.14
N GLY A 640 2.19 -9.63 34.00
CA GLY A 640 2.37 -10.45 32.81
C GLY A 640 3.36 -11.59 33.00
N PHE A 641 4.47 -11.35 33.70
CA PHE A 641 5.44 -12.38 34.03
C PHE A 641 4.84 -13.47 34.95
N VAL A 642 3.98 -13.05 35.88
CA VAL A 642 3.24 -13.96 36.78
C VAL A 642 2.21 -14.77 36.00
N GLU A 643 1.45 -14.14 35.11
CA GLU A 643 0.42 -14.78 34.29
C GLU A 643 1.00 -15.84 33.35
N GLU A 644 2.08 -15.51 32.65
CA GLU A 644 2.79 -16.43 31.74
C GLU A 644 3.61 -17.51 32.49
N LYS A 645 3.74 -17.39 33.82
CA LYS A 645 4.48 -18.32 34.68
C LYS A 645 5.91 -18.58 34.19
N PHE A 646 6.57 -17.55 33.65
CA PHE A 646 7.93 -17.70 33.18
C PHE A 646 8.86 -17.98 34.37
N THR A 647 9.60 -19.09 34.28
CA THR A 647 10.62 -19.46 35.25
C THR A 647 11.99 -19.01 34.77
N PHE A 648 12.22 -19.03 33.45
CA PHE A 648 13.46 -18.61 32.80
C PHE A 648 13.21 -17.49 31.80
N PHE A 649 14.17 -16.57 31.66
CA PHE A 649 14.11 -15.50 30.68
C PHE A 649 15.48 -15.27 30.01
N PRO A 650 15.54 -14.85 28.73
CA PRO A 650 16.79 -14.49 28.09
C PRO A 650 17.62 -13.50 28.91
N ALA A 651 18.89 -13.80 29.12
CA ALA A 651 19.81 -12.96 29.89
C ALA A 651 20.24 -11.72 29.08
N MET A 652 19.33 -10.77 28.92
CA MET A 652 19.55 -9.56 28.14
C MET A 652 20.37 -8.50 28.89
N LYS A 653 21.11 -7.71 28.13
CA LYS A 653 21.83 -6.52 28.59
C LYS A 653 21.25 -5.29 27.90
N PHE A 654 21.23 -4.16 28.60
CA PHE A 654 20.77 -2.87 28.09
C PHE A 654 21.84 -2.11 27.28
N ARG A 655 22.99 -2.75 27.06
CA ARG A 655 24.06 -2.25 26.20
C ARG A 655 24.52 -3.37 25.29
N ASP A 656 24.87 -3.01 24.07
CA ASP A 656 25.44 -3.96 23.12
C ASP A 656 26.92 -4.23 23.43
N VAL A 657 27.54 -5.10 22.63
CA VAL A 657 28.95 -5.48 22.77
C VAL A 657 29.91 -4.29 22.60
N ARG A 658 29.46 -3.21 21.94
CA ARG A 658 30.22 -1.96 21.72
C ARG A 658 29.95 -0.91 22.80
N GLY A 659 29.11 -1.21 23.79
CA GLY A 659 28.73 -0.30 24.87
C GLY A 659 27.64 0.72 24.50
N THR A 660 27.07 0.64 23.30
CA THR A 660 25.94 1.47 22.86
C THR A 660 24.68 1.08 23.61
N LYS A 661 23.81 2.06 23.93
CA LYS A 661 22.51 1.85 24.60
C LYS A 661 21.52 1.12 23.68
N LYS A 662 21.68 -0.20 23.57
CA LYS A 662 20.87 -1.07 22.74
C LYS A 662 20.75 -2.42 23.41
N VAL A 663 19.52 -2.92 23.50
CA VAL A 663 19.27 -4.23 24.09
C VAL A 663 19.98 -5.32 23.29
N TRP A 664 20.62 -6.22 24.00
CA TRP A 664 21.39 -7.30 23.40
C TRP A 664 21.26 -8.57 24.23
N TRP A 665 21.10 -9.68 23.53
CA TRP A 665 21.12 -11.04 24.07
C TRP A 665 21.97 -11.91 23.14
N ASN A 666 22.70 -12.87 23.70
CA ASN A 666 23.64 -13.71 22.96
C ASN A 666 23.02 -14.98 22.35
N GLY A 667 21.71 -15.18 22.50
CA GLY A 667 20.99 -16.33 21.97
C GLY A 667 21.12 -17.62 22.79
N LYS A 668 21.86 -17.61 23.90
CA LYS A 668 22.23 -18.84 24.64
C LYS A 668 22.07 -18.74 26.15
N ASP A 669 22.30 -17.56 26.73
CA ASP A 669 22.28 -17.39 28.17
C ASP A 669 20.88 -17.01 28.67
N PHE A 670 20.49 -17.60 29.79
CA PHE A 670 19.21 -17.41 30.46
C PHE A 670 19.41 -17.14 31.95
N VAL A 671 18.47 -16.44 32.55
CA VAL A 671 18.39 -16.22 34.00
C VAL A 671 17.08 -16.79 34.54
N GLN A 672 17.10 -17.25 35.80
CA GLN A 672 15.86 -17.55 36.51
C GLN A 672 15.23 -16.25 36.99
N VAL A 673 13.96 -16.02 36.65
CA VAL A 673 13.21 -14.88 37.18
C VAL A 673 12.43 -15.30 38.43
N HIS A 674 12.39 -14.45 39.45
CA HIS A 674 11.69 -14.74 40.71
C HIS A 674 11.03 -13.49 41.29
N LEU A 675 10.01 -13.69 42.13
CA LEU A 675 9.24 -12.61 42.77
C LEU A 675 9.58 -12.54 44.26
N GLY A 676 10.00 -11.36 44.74
CA GLY A 676 10.44 -11.14 46.12
C GLY A 676 11.51 -12.13 46.62
N ASP A 677 11.37 -12.57 47.87
CA ASP A 677 12.27 -13.52 48.54
C ASP A 677 12.05 -14.99 48.16
N GLN A 678 11.41 -15.28 47.02
CA GLN A 678 11.25 -16.65 46.55
C GLN A 678 12.60 -17.38 46.49
N GLN A 679 12.61 -18.60 47.04
CA GLN A 679 13.83 -19.36 47.19
C GLN A 679 14.35 -19.80 45.81
N LEU A 680 15.50 -19.26 45.41
CA LEU A 680 16.15 -19.59 44.14
C LEU A 680 16.34 -21.11 43.97
N SER A 681 16.16 -21.60 42.74
CA SER A 681 16.37 -23.02 42.46
C SER A 681 17.82 -23.43 42.79
N PRO A 682 18.05 -24.69 43.20
CA PRO A 682 19.40 -25.20 43.43
C PRO A 682 20.33 -24.98 42.22
N LEU A 683 19.81 -25.22 41.01
CA LEU A 683 20.53 -25.01 39.75
C LEU A 683 20.96 -23.56 39.55
N THR A 684 20.11 -22.60 39.90
CA THR A 684 20.43 -21.17 39.80
C THR A 684 21.50 -20.74 40.80
N LYS A 685 21.42 -21.22 42.05
CA LYS A 685 22.45 -20.96 43.07
C LYS A 685 23.81 -21.50 42.62
N VAL A 686 23.81 -22.69 42.01
CA VAL A 686 25.00 -23.33 41.43
C VAL A 686 25.55 -22.51 40.27
N ALA A 687 24.70 -22.08 39.33
CA ALA A 687 25.12 -21.29 38.17
C ALA A 687 25.71 -19.92 38.57
N ALA A 688 25.00 -19.18 39.43
CA ALA A 688 25.44 -17.87 39.92
C ALA A 688 26.78 -17.98 40.67
N MET A 689 26.89 -18.97 41.57
CA MET A 689 28.12 -19.18 42.33
C MET A 689 29.28 -19.66 41.44
N THR A 690 29.01 -20.46 40.40
CA THR A 690 30.02 -20.85 39.42
C THR A 690 30.62 -19.63 38.72
N LEU A 691 29.77 -18.72 38.26
CA LEU A 691 30.21 -17.49 37.59
C LEU A 691 30.97 -16.57 38.53
N GLN A 692 30.47 -16.35 39.75
CA GLN A 692 31.17 -15.55 40.76
C GLN A 692 32.53 -16.16 41.11
N ALA A 693 32.61 -17.49 41.29
CA ALA A 693 33.88 -18.18 41.50
C ALA A 693 34.82 -17.99 40.30
N CYS A 694 34.37 -18.18 39.06
CA CYS A 694 35.18 -17.91 37.88
C CYS A 694 35.68 -16.45 37.81
N MET A 695 34.84 -15.47 38.15
CA MET A 695 35.23 -14.06 38.19
C MET A 695 36.26 -13.80 39.29
N GLU A 696 36.08 -14.40 40.46
CA GLU A 696 36.98 -14.21 41.60
C GLU A 696 38.33 -14.92 41.38
N ILE A 697 38.33 -16.07 40.70
CA ILE A 697 39.55 -16.74 40.23
C ILE A 697 40.31 -15.84 39.27
N GLU A 698 39.63 -15.24 38.28
CA GLU A 698 40.26 -14.33 37.33
C GLU A 698 40.76 -13.04 38.00
N ARG A 699 39.94 -12.41 38.85
CA ARG A 699 40.26 -11.17 39.57
C ARG A 699 41.48 -11.31 40.46
N ARG A 700 41.66 -12.48 41.07
CA ARG A 700 42.82 -12.81 41.92
C ARG A 700 43.99 -13.38 41.14
N SER A 701 43.92 -13.43 39.81
CA SER A 701 44.94 -14.03 38.94
C SER A 701 45.26 -15.48 39.31
N LEU A 702 44.27 -16.21 39.84
CA LEU A 702 44.43 -17.60 40.28
C LEU A 702 44.51 -18.57 39.10
N ALA A 703 43.90 -18.26 37.95
CA ALA A 703 44.02 -19.04 36.72
C ALA A 703 43.89 -18.13 35.49
N TYR A 704 44.34 -18.60 34.32
CA TYR A 704 44.14 -17.88 33.07
C TYR A 704 42.66 -17.87 32.66
N SER A 705 42.19 -16.75 32.12
CA SER A 705 40.81 -16.58 31.64
C SER A 705 40.38 -17.69 30.66
N ARG A 706 41.27 -18.10 29.75
CA ARG A 706 41.03 -19.16 28.77
C ARG A 706 40.73 -20.52 29.42
N THR A 707 41.35 -20.81 30.56
CA THR A 707 41.12 -22.05 31.33
C THR A 707 39.71 -22.05 31.92
N LEU A 708 39.17 -20.86 32.25
CA LEU A 708 37.87 -20.70 32.86
C LEU A 708 36.71 -20.71 31.86
N GLU A 709 36.95 -20.50 30.56
CA GLU A 709 35.91 -20.49 29.53
C GLU A 709 35.07 -21.78 29.53
N LYS A 710 35.71 -22.96 29.59
CA LYS A 710 34.99 -24.23 29.61
C LYS A 710 34.08 -24.40 30.84
N TYR A 711 34.48 -23.86 31.99
CA TYR A 711 33.70 -23.92 33.25
C TYR A 711 32.63 -22.86 33.33
N ARG A 712 32.87 -21.71 32.69
CA ARG A 712 31.81 -20.74 32.42
C ARG A 712 30.74 -21.46 31.59
N ASP A 713 31.11 -21.99 30.44
CA ASP A 713 30.17 -22.52 29.44
C ASP A 713 29.42 -23.79 29.88
N HIS A 714 30.06 -24.68 30.62
CA HIS A 714 29.49 -25.99 30.99
C HIS A 714 29.21 -26.14 32.49
N GLY A 715 29.46 -25.08 33.28
CA GLY A 715 29.37 -25.12 34.74
C GLY A 715 30.56 -25.82 35.40
N MET A 716 30.61 -25.77 36.74
CA MET A 716 31.58 -26.51 37.55
C MET A 716 30.92 -27.78 38.11
N PRO A 717 31.35 -28.99 37.70
CA PRO A 717 30.70 -30.25 38.08
C PRO A 717 30.59 -30.51 39.58
N TRP A 718 31.40 -29.85 40.39
CA TRP A 718 31.42 -29.98 41.84
C TRP A 718 30.53 -28.99 42.58
N MET A 719 30.14 -27.89 41.94
CA MET A 719 29.58 -26.72 42.61
C MET A 719 28.30 -27.06 43.41
N GLU A 720 27.42 -27.88 42.85
CA GLU A 720 26.19 -28.34 43.52
C GLU A 720 26.45 -29.14 44.81
N LYS A 721 27.38 -30.10 44.74
CA LYS A 721 27.76 -30.92 45.89
C LYS A 721 28.51 -30.11 46.96
N VAL A 722 29.26 -29.09 46.53
CA VAL A 722 29.94 -28.16 47.44
C VAL A 722 28.91 -27.32 48.19
N LEU A 723 28.00 -26.66 47.48
CA LEU A 723 27.00 -25.78 48.07
C LEU A 723 26.03 -26.51 49.02
N SER A 724 25.63 -27.74 48.69
CA SER A 724 24.74 -28.55 49.56
C SER A 724 25.39 -29.01 50.88
N ARG A 725 26.72 -29.00 50.98
CA ARG A 725 27.47 -29.45 52.17
C ARG A 725 28.05 -28.31 53.00
N LEU A 726 28.04 -27.09 52.47
CA LEU A 726 28.50 -25.92 53.21
C LEU A 726 27.46 -25.51 54.27
N PRO A 727 27.91 -25.09 55.48
CA PRO A 727 27.01 -24.57 56.51
C PRO A 727 26.18 -23.38 56.03
N THR A 728 24.88 -23.38 56.36
CA THR A 728 23.92 -22.33 55.97
C THR A 728 24.22 -20.94 56.55
N GLY A 729 25.10 -20.87 57.57
CA GLY A 729 25.58 -19.62 58.17
C GLY A 729 26.67 -18.90 57.37
N LEU A 730 27.26 -19.54 56.35
CA LEU A 730 28.24 -18.88 55.47
C LEU A 730 27.51 -18.03 54.42
N ARG A 731 27.73 -16.72 54.44
CA ARG A 731 27.13 -15.77 53.49
C ARG A 731 28.17 -14.76 52.98
N GLY A 732 27.83 -14.08 51.89
CA GLY A 732 28.63 -12.99 51.33
C GLY A 732 30.04 -13.42 50.89
N ASP A 733 31.01 -12.53 51.09
CA ASP A 733 32.39 -12.68 50.61
C ASP A 733 33.09 -13.93 51.14
N ILE A 734 32.73 -14.38 52.35
CA ILE A 734 33.34 -15.56 52.96
C ILE A 734 32.90 -16.83 52.21
N LEU A 735 31.61 -16.94 51.88
CA LEU A 735 31.11 -18.05 51.06
C LEU A 735 31.80 -18.06 49.70
N LEU A 736 31.90 -16.90 49.05
CA LEU A 736 32.56 -16.78 47.75
C LEU A 736 34.04 -17.17 47.83
N GLN A 737 34.78 -16.77 48.87
CA GLN A 737 36.17 -17.17 49.07
C GLN A 737 36.33 -18.67 49.25
N VAL A 738 35.46 -19.29 50.06
CA VAL A 738 35.46 -20.75 50.27
C VAL A 738 35.18 -21.48 48.96
N VAL A 739 34.17 -21.07 48.21
CA VAL A 739 33.81 -21.71 46.95
C VAL A 739 34.86 -21.46 45.86
N THR A 740 35.48 -20.29 45.83
CA THR A 740 36.62 -19.96 44.95
C THR A 740 37.80 -20.89 45.23
N PHE A 741 38.16 -21.07 46.51
CA PHE A 741 39.23 -21.96 46.93
C PHE A 741 38.94 -23.41 46.52
N VAL A 742 37.75 -23.92 46.84
CA VAL A 742 37.34 -25.29 46.49
C VAL A 742 37.30 -25.48 44.97
N SER A 743 36.88 -24.46 44.22
CA SER A 743 36.86 -24.50 42.76
C SER A 743 38.27 -24.51 42.17
N CYS A 744 39.21 -23.73 42.71
CA CYS A 744 40.63 -23.82 42.34
C CYS A 744 41.20 -25.22 42.60
N VAL A 745 40.84 -25.85 43.73
CA VAL A 745 41.21 -27.25 43.99
C VAL A 745 40.59 -28.18 42.94
N GLY A 746 39.32 -27.99 42.59
CA GLY A 746 38.66 -28.71 41.49
C GLY A 746 39.34 -28.52 40.12
N LEU A 747 39.81 -27.31 39.81
CA LEU A 747 40.59 -27.00 38.60
C LEU A 747 41.92 -27.77 38.57
N ILE A 748 42.71 -27.67 39.65
CA ILE A 748 43.98 -28.42 39.80
C ILE A 748 43.74 -29.91 39.58
N MET A 749 42.65 -30.41 40.18
CA MET A 749 42.27 -31.82 40.09
C MET A 749 41.80 -32.24 38.69
N ASN A 750 41.28 -31.32 37.88
CA ASN A 750 40.96 -31.52 36.47
C ASN A 750 42.16 -31.32 35.53
N GLY A 751 43.37 -31.10 36.07
CA GLY A 751 44.58 -30.88 35.29
C GLY A 751 44.73 -29.46 34.74
N ASP A 752 43.96 -28.50 35.26
CA ASP A 752 44.02 -27.10 34.87
C ASP A 752 45.02 -26.31 35.72
N PHE A 753 45.66 -25.32 35.11
CA PHE A 753 46.60 -24.44 35.80
C PHE A 753 45.91 -23.56 36.84
N VAL A 754 46.48 -23.52 38.06
CA VAL A 754 46.14 -22.58 39.13
C VAL A 754 47.43 -22.08 39.80
N ASP A 755 47.52 -20.78 40.08
CA ASP A 755 48.64 -20.18 40.81
C ASP A 755 48.57 -20.52 42.30
N TYR A 756 49.52 -21.34 42.74
CA TYR A 756 49.61 -21.82 44.12
C TYR A 756 49.93 -20.72 45.14
N ASN A 757 50.65 -19.66 44.77
CA ASN A 757 50.98 -18.57 45.69
C ASN A 757 49.73 -17.77 46.03
N HIS A 758 48.99 -17.37 45.00
CA HIS A 758 47.70 -16.69 45.18
C HIS A 758 46.66 -17.57 45.88
N LEU A 759 46.68 -18.90 45.61
CA LEU A 759 45.77 -19.85 46.26
C LEU A 759 46.09 -20.02 47.74
N ARG A 760 47.38 -20.03 48.12
CA ARG A 760 47.83 -20.05 49.52
C ARG A 760 47.33 -18.82 50.28
N ASP A 761 47.42 -17.65 49.66
CA ASP A 761 46.97 -16.40 50.27
C ASP A 761 45.44 -16.35 50.42
N LEU A 762 44.70 -16.99 49.50
CA LEU A 762 43.25 -17.18 49.65
C LEU A 762 42.94 -18.13 50.81
N LEU A 763 43.66 -19.24 50.94
CA LEU A 763 43.50 -20.21 52.03
C LEU A 763 43.77 -19.58 53.41
N ALA A 764 44.85 -18.79 53.53
CA ALA A 764 45.18 -18.08 54.76
C ALA A 764 44.07 -17.07 55.15
N ARG A 765 43.53 -16.35 54.17
CA ARG A 765 42.44 -15.39 54.38
C ARG A 765 41.13 -16.04 54.83
N MET A 766 40.74 -17.18 54.25
CA MET A 766 39.53 -17.90 54.65
C MET A 766 39.68 -18.71 55.95
N GLY A 767 40.92 -19.02 56.35
CA GLY A 767 41.24 -19.97 57.42
C GLY A 767 40.66 -19.64 58.80
N HIS A 768 40.33 -18.38 59.07
CA HIS A 768 39.71 -17.95 60.33
C HIS A 768 38.21 -18.31 60.46
N VAL A 769 37.53 -18.61 59.35
CA VAL A 769 36.10 -18.99 59.32
C VAL A 769 35.90 -20.40 58.80
N MET A 770 36.70 -20.81 57.82
CA MET A 770 36.61 -22.12 57.20
C MET A 770 38.01 -22.64 56.88
N SER A 771 38.53 -23.48 57.76
CA SER A 771 39.80 -24.17 57.59
C SER A 771 39.70 -25.33 56.60
N GLN A 772 40.83 -25.70 55.99
CA GLN A 772 40.93 -26.88 55.14
C GLN A 772 40.46 -28.16 55.84
N ALA A 773 40.78 -28.30 57.14
CA ALA A 773 40.36 -29.44 57.95
C ALA A 773 38.83 -29.51 58.12
N GLN A 774 38.15 -28.37 58.22
CA GLN A 774 36.69 -28.30 58.25
C GLN A 774 36.08 -28.69 56.91
N LEU A 775 36.64 -28.22 55.79
CA LEU A 775 36.21 -28.64 54.44
C LEU A 775 36.39 -30.14 54.19
N GLN A 776 37.44 -30.75 54.75
CA GLN A 776 37.66 -32.19 54.74
C GLN A 776 36.65 -32.94 55.61
N LYS A 777 36.33 -32.43 56.82
CA LYS A 777 35.28 -32.99 57.68
C LYS A 777 33.90 -32.97 57.01
N LEU A 778 33.58 -31.91 56.27
CA LEU A 778 32.37 -31.81 55.45
C LEU A 778 32.42 -32.69 54.18
N GLN A 779 33.53 -33.42 53.98
CA GLN A 779 33.82 -34.25 52.80
C GLN A 779 33.73 -33.46 51.47
N ILE A 780 33.87 -32.13 51.50
CA ILE A 780 33.83 -31.28 50.31
C ILE A 780 35.06 -31.54 49.44
N LEU A 781 36.21 -31.75 50.08
CA LEU A 781 37.50 -32.06 49.44
C LEU A 781 37.71 -33.57 49.19
N SER A 782 36.62 -34.34 49.10
CA SER A 782 36.64 -35.79 48.91
C SER A 782 36.56 -36.20 47.44
N ARG A 783 37.24 -37.30 47.07
CA ARG A 783 37.20 -37.91 45.73
C ARG A 783 35.78 -38.25 45.26
N PHE A 784 34.86 -38.55 46.18
CA PHE A 784 33.50 -38.98 45.86
C PHE A 784 32.57 -37.82 45.42
N ASN A 785 32.91 -36.57 45.75
CA ASN A 785 32.08 -35.40 45.45
C ASN A 785 32.57 -34.56 44.27
N LEU A 786 33.71 -34.92 43.69
CA LEU A 786 34.30 -34.27 42.51
C LEU A 786 34.36 -35.30 41.35
N PRO A 787 33.23 -35.59 40.67
CA PRO A 787 33.17 -36.66 39.67
C PRO A 787 34.00 -36.32 38.41
N ARG A 788 34.65 -37.34 37.82
CA ARG A 788 35.57 -37.33 36.65
C ARG A 788 37.05 -36.96 36.91
N ILE A 789 37.50 -37.00 38.16
CA ILE A 789 38.89 -36.72 38.53
C ILE A 789 39.67 -38.01 38.83
N TYR A 790 40.80 -38.20 38.16
CA TYR A 790 41.79 -39.24 38.49
C TYR A 790 42.81 -38.69 39.50
N ASN A 791 42.91 -39.36 40.66
CA ASN A 791 43.85 -39.13 41.77
C ASN A 791 43.69 -37.82 42.55
N VAL A 792 43.07 -37.91 43.74
CA VAL A 792 43.08 -36.85 44.75
C VAL A 792 44.43 -36.85 45.46
N LEU A 793 45.24 -35.83 45.22
CA LEU A 793 46.44 -35.54 46.01
C LEU A 793 46.28 -34.15 46.62
N ILE A 794 45.69 -34.08 47.82
CA ILE A 794 45.74 -32.89 48.65
C ILE A 794 46.88 -33.09 49.65
N TRP A 795 48.12 -32.78 49.25
CA TRP A 795 49.22 -32.61 50.21
C TRP A 795 50.21 -31.54 49.75
N LYS A 796 50.49 -30.62 50.69
CA LYS A 796 51.53 -29.56 50.69
C LYS A 796 51.49 -28.59 49.50
N ILE A 797 50.99 -27.38 49.77
CA ILE A 797 51.40 -26.18 49.04
C ILE A 797 52.90 -25.99 49.36
N HIS A 798 53.79 -26.57 48.56
CA HIS A 798 55.25 -26.43 48.70
C HIS A 798 55.93 -26.26 47.33
N GLU A 799 57.07 -25.58 47.37
CA GLU A 799 57.75 -24.76 46.36
C GLU A 799 58.40 -25.47 45.16
N SER A 800 57.99 -26.68 44.78
CA SER A 800 58.73 -27.40 43.74
C SER A 800 57.89 -28.38 42.92
N ILE A 801 57.26 -27.89 41.85
CA ILE A 801 56.91 -28.73 40.69
C ILE A 801 57.31 -28.01 39.38
N PRO A 802 58.06 -28.67 38.49
CA PRO A 802 58.68 -28.08 37.30
C PRO A 802 57.68 -27.81 36.16
N VAL A 803 57.98 -26.76 35.40
CA VAL A 803 57.30 -26.33 34.17
C VAL A 803 57.48 -27.40 33.08
N ARG A 804 56.38 -28.00 32.61
CA ARG A 804 56.37 -28.77 31.36
C ARG A 804 56.23 -27.78 30.19
N GLY A 805 57.33 -27.59 29.46
CA GLY A 805 57.30 -26.97 28.13
C GLY A 805 56.56 -27.87 27.15
N LEU A 806 55.58 -27.30 26.44
CA LEU A 806 55.04 -27.88 25.22
C LEU A 806 55.71 -27.19 24.01
N PRO A 807 56.04 -27.94 22.95
CA PRO A 807 56.65 -27.40 21.74
C PRO A 807 55.64 -26.52 20.98
N PRO A 808 56.11 -25.60 20.12
CA PRO A 808 55.23 -24.74 19.35
C PRO A 808 54.48 -25.57 18.29
N GLY A 809 53.16 -25.63 18.40
CA GLY A 809 52.31 -26.10 17.31
C GLY A 809 52.30 -25.09 16.13
N PRO A 810 52.05 -25.56 14.90
CA PRO A 810 52.11 -24.70 13.71
C PRO A 810 51.07 -23.59 13.79
N LYS A 811 51.50 -22.36 13.45
CA LYS A 811 50.62 -21.21 13.28
C LYS A 811 49.73 -21.47 12.05
N TRP A 812 48.44 -21.66 12.29
CA TRP A 812 47.45 -21.53 11.22
C TRP A 812 47.24 -20.05 10.95
N HIS A 813 47.69 -19.60 9.78
CA HIS A 813 47.23 -18.33 9.21
C HIS A 813 45.73 -18.46 8.95
N LYS A 814 44.91 -17.63 9.63
CA LYS A 814 43.57 -17.36 9.11
C LYS A 814 43.73 -16.68 7.75
N PRO A 815 43.03 -17.13 6.69
CA PRO A 815 42.90 -16.31 5.50
C PRO A 815 42.28 -14.97 5.90
N PRO A 816 42.64 -13.86 5.22
CA PRO A 816 41.91 -12.61 5.38
C PRO A 816 40.43 -12.91 5.17
N ALA A 817 39.57 -12.36 6.03
CA ALA A 817 38.13 -12.44 5.82
C ALA A 817 37.85 -11.93 4.39
N PRO A 818 37.01 -12.63 3.60
CA PRO A 818 36.52 -12.03 2.37
C PRO A 818 35.94 -10.67 2.73
N HIS A 819 36.36 -9.63 2.00
CA HIS A 819 35.71 -8.34 2.04
C HIS A 819 34.21 -8.60 1.96
N LYS A 820 33.50 -8.28 3.05
CA LYS A 820 32.07 -8.09 2.93
C LYS A 820 31.93 -6.97 1.88
N PRO A 821 31.18 -7.17 0.79
CA PRO A 821 30.73 -6.02 0.03
C PRO A 821 30.10 -5.08 1.05
N GLU A 822 30.56 -3.83 1.02
CA GLU A 822 29.86 -2.75 1.71
C GLU A 822 28.41 -2.90 1.31
N ASP A 823 27.55 -3.11 2.32
CA ASP A 823 26.11 -3.04 2.14
C ASP A 823 25.88 -1.71 1.46
N GLU A 824 25.61 -1.76 0.14
CA GLU A 824 24.99 -0.67 -0.57
C GLU A 824 23.80 -0.31 0.30
N THR A 825 23.88 0.88 0.88
CA THR A 825 22.71 1.56 1.41
C THR A 825 21.74 1.63 0.26
N VAL A 826 20.87 0.62 0.18
CA VAL A 826 19.66 0.63 -0.61
C VAL A 826 18.91 1.85 -0.09
N HIS A 827 19.06 2.94 -0.84
CA HIS A 827 18.14 4.05 -0.73
C HIS A 827 16.75 3.45 -0.86
N PRO A 828 15.82 3.72 0.08
CA PRO A 828 14.45 3.28 -0.09
C PRO A 828 13.98 3.87 -1.42
N GLU A 829 13.74 3.00 -2.39
CA GLU A 829 13.01 3.36 -3.60
C GLU A 829 11.62 3.74 -3.15
N ASP A 830 11.49 5.02 -2.80
CA ASP A 830 10.25 5.66 -2.47
C ASP A 830 9.39 5.77 -3.73
N VAL A 831 8.10 5.53 -3.49
CA VAL A 831 6.95 5.73 -4.37
C VAL A 831 6.69 4.56 -5.32
N GLN A 832 5.82 3.65 -4.85
CA GLN A 832 4.92 2.89 -5.71
C GLN A 832 4.35 3.84 -6.78
N ALA A 833 4.86 3.75 -7.99
CA ALA A 833 4.07 4.10 -9.15
C ALA A 833 2.83 3.22 -9.05
N VAL A 834 1.67 3.84 -8.84
CA VAL A 834 0.40 3.14 -8.95
C VAL A 834 0.40 2.47 -10.31
N ASP A 835 0.32 1.14 -10.32
CA ASP A 835 0.14 0.40 -11.55
C ASP A 835 -1.07 0.98 -12.26
N ASP A 836 -0.80 1.44 -13.47
CA ASP A 836 -1.72 2.12 -14.35
C ASP A 836 -2.97 1.25 -14.62
N GLN A 837 -4.11 1.90 -14.89
CA GLN A 837 -5.39 1.26 -15.20
C GLN A 837 -5.32 0.20 -16.32
N ASP A 838 -4.23 0.16 -17.10
CA ASP A 838 -4.00 -0.75 -18.22
C ASP A 838 -3.37 -2.11 -17.83
N GLY A 839 -2.98 -2.30 -16.55
CA GLY A 839 -2.56 -3.58 -15.96
C GLY A 839 -3.64 -4.22 -15.07
N ILE A 840 -4.74 -3.51 -14.85
CA ILE A 840 -5.88 -3.95 -14.05
C ILE A 840 -6.72 -4.88 -14.94
N ARG A 841 -6.99 -6.11 -14.47
CA ARG A 841 -7.90 -7.01 -15.18
C ARG A 841 -9.21 -6.26 -15.47
N PRO A 842 -9.73 -6.29 -16.70
CA PRO A 842 -11.05 -5.73 -16.97
C PRO A 842 -12.05 -6.38 -16.00
N MET A 843 -12.95 -5.58 -15.44
CA MET A 843 -14.03 -6.12 -14.60
C MET A 843 -14.79 -7.14 -15.43
N VAL A 844 -15.01 -8.32 -14.85
CA VAL A 844 -15.82 -9.36 -15.47
C VAL A 844 -17.21 -8.78 -15.67
N GLN A 845 -17.75 -8.88 -16.88
CA GLN A 845 -19.14 -8.53 -17.13
C GLN A 845 -20.03 -9.46 -16.30
N SER A 846 -20.75 -8.91 -15.33
CA SER A 846 -21.77 -9.61 -14.55
C SER A 846 -23.15 -9.35 -15.17
N PRO A 847 -24.04 -10.35 -15.25
CA PRO A 847 -25.38 -10.16 -15.82
C PRO A 847 -26.21 -9.17 -14.97
N ALA A 848 -27.19 -8.52 -15.59
CA ALA A 848 -28.22 -7.79 -14.85
C ALA A 848 -28.97 -8.72 -13.89
N LEU A 849 -29.40 -8.17 -12.75
CA LEU A 849 -30.15 -8.87 -11.70
C LEU A 849 -31.65 -8.59 -11.78
N CYS A 850 -32.05 -7.43 -12.32
CA CYS A 850 -33.45 -7.01 -12.38
C CYS A 850 -34.17 -7.56 -13.63
N LEU A 851 -35.50 -7.64 -13.54
CA LEU A 851 -36.39 -8.07 -14.62
C LEU A 851 -36.33 -7.12 -15.84
N PRO A 852 -36.72 -7.59 -17.05
CA PRO A 852 -36.70 -6.78 -18.27
C PRO A 852 -37.47 -5.46 -18.13
N ALA A 853 -37.04 -4.43 -18.86
CA ALA A 853 -37.75 -3.15 -18.84
C ALA A 853 -39.25 -3.28 -19.14
N ASN A 854 -40.04 -2.38 -18.55
CA ASN A 854 -41.50 -2.37 -18.64
C ASN A 854 -42.17 -3.63 -18.05
N SER A 855 -41.44 -4.46 -17.27
CA SER A 855 -42.02 -5.58 -16.52
C SER A 855 -42.73 -5.15 -15.24
N SER A 856 -42.76 -3.85 -14.90
CA SER A 856 -43.65 -3.30 -13.86
C SER A 856 -45.10 -3.27 -14.35
N LYS A 857 -45.59 -4.38 -14.92
CA LYS A 857 -47.02 -4.61 -14.89
C LYS A 857 -47.40 -4.80 -13.43
N HIS A 858 -47.96 -3.76 -12.83
CA HIS A 858 -49.01 -4.00 -11.83
C HIS A 858 -49.92 -5.04 -12.47
N TRP A 859 -50.06 -6.18 -11.80
CA TRP A 859 -50.87 -7.27 -12.30
C TRP A 859 -52.25 -6.68 -12.58
N THR A 860 -52.78 -6.91 -13.78
CA THR A 860 -54.15 -6.49 -14.04
C THR A 860 -55.06 -7.14 -13.01
N LEU A 861 -56.20 -6.54 -12.66
CA LEU A 861 -57.18 -7.17 -11.74
C LEU A 861 -57.53 -8.61 -12.16
N LEU A 862 -57.44 -8.92 -13.46
CA LEU A 862 -57.59 -10.28 -13.98
C LEU A 862 -56.38 -11.18 -13.62
N GLU A 863 -55.15 -10.73 -13.83
CA GLU A 863 -53.95 -11.45 -13.41
C GLU A 863 -53.88 -11.61 -11.87
N GLU A 864 -54.22 -10.56 -11.10
CA GLU A 864 -54.34 -10.64 -9.64
C GLU A 864 -55.42 -11.63 -9.21
N SER A 865 -56.50 -11.76 -9.98
CA SER A 865 -57.55 -12.76 -9.71
C SER A 865 -57.12 -14.20 -10.05
N LEU A 866 -56.05 -14.37 -10.83
CA LEU A 866 -55.52 -15.67 -11.25
C LEU A 866 -54.45 -16.22 -10.28
N VAL A 867 -53.95 -15.41 -9.35
CA VAL A 867 -52.90 -15.81 -8.41
C VAL A 867 -53.31 -15.44 -7.00
N ASN A 868 -53.24 -16.41 -6.09
CA ASN A 868 -53.66 -16.19 -4.71
C ASN A 868 -52.61 -15.35 -3.97
N LEU A 869 -52.89 -14.06 -3.79
CA LEU A 869 -52.02 -13.11 -3.08
C LEU A 869 -52.18 -13.16 -1.55
N ASP A 870 -52.96 -14.11 -1.00
CA ASP A 870 -53.11 -14.29 0.44
C ASP A 870 -51.80 -14.86 1.04
N PRO A 871 -51.06 -14.09 1.87
CA PRO A 871 -49.79 -14.52 2.45
C PRO A 871 -49.94 -15.70 3.45
N LEU A 872 -51.17 -16.10 3.78
CA LEU A 872 -51.47 -17.25 4.63
C LEU A 872 -51.55 -18.57 3.86
N VAL A 873 -51.59 -18.53 2.52
CA VAL A 873 -51.72 -19.73 1.68
C VAL A 873 -50.34 -20.17 1.22
N LYS A 874 -49.99 -21.44 1.51
CA LYS A 874 -48.69 -22.01 1.14
C LYS A 874 -48.56 -22.15 -0.38
N LEU A 875 -47.34 -22.01 -0.89
CA LEU A 875 -47.02 -22.02 -2.32
C LEU A 875 -47.61 -23.25 -3.04
N ASP A 876 -47.55 -24.41 -2.39
CA ASP A 876 -48.04 -25.71 -2.85
C ASP A 876 -49.58 -25.84 -2.85
N GLN A 877 -50.30 -24.87 -2.29
CA GLN A 877 -51.77 -24.74 -2.36
C GLN A 877 -52.22 -23.63 -3.33
N ALA A 878 -51.30 -22.76 -3.76
CA ALA A 878 -51.57 -21.61 -4.60
C ALA A 878 -51.43 -21.89 -6.12
N TYR A 879 -50.88 -23.05 -6.48
CA TYR A 879 -50.73 -23.53 -7.88
C TYR A 879 -51.68 -24.67 -8.22
#